data_AF-D8RCW7-F1
#
_entry.id   AF-D8RCW7-F1
#
_cell.length_a   1.000
_cell.length_b   1.000
_cell.length_c   1.000
_cell.angle_alpha   90.00
_cell.angle_beta   90.00
_cell.angle_gamma   90.00
#
_symmetry.space_group_name_H-M   'P 1'
#
loop_
_entity.id
_entity.type
_entity.pdbx_description
1 polymer ?
#
loop_
_entity_poly.entity_id
_entity_poly.type
_entity_poly.pdbx_seq_one_letter_code
_entity_poly.pdbx_strand_id
1 'polypeptide(L)'
;MLNFQEEIVSELVQENALAVVAAGLGLPSILAALVRLHSSSSGVLFLLSKILPCSSRAPAIISPQAQDIGAEQPVEINTQFTAAERAEMYSKGGAFLVTSRILVVDMLNERVPFHKVAGIIVNNSHRMTETCAEAFIVRLYRSKNKAGYVRGISDQARGLTSGFMKMERVMKSLLVKKLNLWPRFHLSIATALEESPPDVVDIRVPLTPSMLAIQNAILEVMDACLKELRKTNKVDVEDLTVENGLFKSFDEIVRMQLDPIWHTIGRKTKRLVADLKTLRKLAEYLIRYDAVTFLKYLDTVRASEGVKSVWVFAGPAHRIFELAKRRVYQIVRTDGEQVESLVKQASPAVSKGKAQSKNKRRREQEEEEADAKVSGKGVELEVVAEEMPKWKVYKEILEEIQQEIQSRPADLPEDSWKSEARVLVACKDERTAWQLQRFILKGPEELMREEWNNYLLAKAELHGMTLRDKKKSRSKPQAQPQSAHGLVEQTALLAACAEVVALNKMEESSEAGTSGKRCKGKGKRKKRPDNTEQQVSEEPVIPLQNTGATDMSLENVGASSLVPPVQYYALESDQYRILDTTGPSYVIVYDPDMKFVREMEVFKAKHPQRRLKVYFLFYEESTEGKKFEASIQRETTAFETLIRQKASMIIPVDQVSIQIIGYAFVYSWVGVLQTLDVPSPQAPSSVSSRKAGGRKNMEKHMQIVVDMREFSSSLPCVLHQQGMRILPVTLEVGDYVLSPEICVERKSIADLYASFSSGRLYHQAETMTRYYRLPVLLIEFSQDKSFSLQSANEVGDDIVPANIVSKMSLLVLHFPRLRIVWSRSLHATAELFATLKANQDEPDAERAMRVGVPTEDGLIEGDVRAENYNTTAVEMLRRLPGVTDANYRTIMDGCKSLAELSIMPFEQLAELMGGQRPARMLRDFLDAKFPTL
;
A
#
# COMPACT_ATOMS: atom_id res chain seq x y z
N MET A 1 -10.39 6.47 -32.78
CA MET A 1 -10.39 6.92 -31.36
C MET A 1 -11.43 8.03 -31.26
N LEU A 2 -11.51 8.81 -30.18
CA LEU A 2 -12.28 10.07 -30.24
C LEU A 2 -11.41 11.18 -30.85
N ASN A 3 -12.02 12.17 -31.52
CA ASN A 3 -11.31 13.24 -32.23
C ASN A 3 -10.27 13.95 -31.35
N PHE A 4 -10.64 14.33 -30.13
CA PHE A 4 -9.71 14.99 -29.20
C PHE A 4 -8.52 14.10 -28.80
N GLN A 5 -8.70 12.77 -28.77
CA GLN A 5 -7.60 11.84 -28.46
C GLN A 5 -6.62 11.76 -29.64
N GLU A 6 -7.11 11.89 -30.86
CA GLU A 6 -6.30 11.94 -32.08
C GLU A 6 -5.54 13.27 -32.16
N GLU A 7 -6.14 14.38 -31.76
CA GLU A 7 -5.45 15.67 -31.57
C GLU A 7 -4.30 15.56 -30.57
N ILE A 8 -4.53 14.98 -29.38
CA ILE A 8 -3.49 14.78 -28.36
C ILE A 8 -2.32 13.96 -28.92
N VAL A 9 -2.62 12.86 -29.64
CA VAL A 9 -1.58 12.00 -30.23
C VAL A 9 -0.82 12.75 -31.33
N SER A 10 -1.52 13.49 -32.19
CA SER A 10 -0.90 14.27 -33.27
C SER A 10 0.09 15.31 -32.72
N GLU A 11 -0.30 16.07 -31.71
CA GLU A 11 0.58 17.05 -31.05
C GLU A 11 1.81 16.37 -30.42
N LEU A 12 1.60 15.25 -29.74
CA LEU A 12 2.68 14.49 -29.12
C LEU A 12 3.63 13.88 -30.16
N VAL A 13 3.12 13.50 -31.33
CA VAL A 13 3.96 12.95 -32.42
C VAL A 13 4.84 14.04 -33.03
N GLN A 14 4.31 15.24 -33.22
CA GLN A 14 5.00 16.37 -33.84
C GLN A 14 6.09 16.97 -32.94
N GLU A 15 5.82 17.18 -31.65
CA GLU A 15 6.73 17.88 -30.74
C GLU A 15 7.03 17.10 -29.45
N ASN A 16 8.23 17.32 -28.88
CA ASN A 16 8.58 16.83 -27.55
C ASN A 16 7.87 17.67 -26.48
N ALA A 17 6.80 17.12 -25.91
CA ALA A 17 5.97 17.80 -24.92
C ALA A 17 5.75 16.97 -23.65
N LEU A 18 5.42 17.70 -22.57
CA LEU A 18 4.73 17.15 -21.40
C LEU A 18 3.22 17.28 -21.62
N ALA A 19 2.50 16.17 -21.75
CA ALA A 19 1.04 16.17 -21.82
C ALA A 19 0.43 15.85 -20.45
N VAL A 20 -0.45 16.74 -19.98
CA VAL A 20 -1.22 16.56 -18.75
C VAL A 20 -2.69 16.42 -19.14
N VAL A 21 -3.23 15.22 -18.99
CA VAL A 21 -4.60 14.87 -19.35
C VAL A 21 -5.42 14.76 -18.06
N ALA A 22 -6.69 15.19 -18.07
CA ALA A 22 -7.56 14.98 -16.92
C ALA A 22 -7.79 13.48 -16.68
N ALA A 23 -7.87 13.07 -15.41
CA ALA A 23 -8.02 11.66 -15.06
C ALA A 23 -9.33 11.10 -15.64
N GLY A 24 -9.31 9.88 -16.19
CA GLY A 24 -10.48 9.22 -16.79
C GLY A 24 -10.72 9.50 -18.29
N LEU A 25 -9.94 10.35 -18.95
CA LEU A 25 -10.11 10.65 -20.39
C LEU A 25 -9.47 9.61 -21.35
N GLY A 26 -9.05 8.45 -20.83
CA GLY A 26 -8.51 7.36 -21.65
C GLY A 26 -7.00 7.46 -21.95
N LEU A 27 -6.18 7.82 -20.96
CA LEU A 27 -4.70 7.78 -21.06
C LEU A 27 -4.15 6.44 -21.62
N PRO A 28 -4.67 5.26 -21.24
CA PRO A 28 -4.22 3.99 -21.82
C PRO A 28 -4.46 3.90 -23.34
N SER A 29 -5.53 4.51 -23.85
CA SER A 29 -5.82 4.55 -25.29
C SER A 29 -4.82 5.42 -26.04
N ILE A 30 -4.40 6.54 -25.43
CA ILE A 30 -3.38 7.44 -26.00
C ILE A 30 -2.02 6.73 -26.03
N LEU A 31 -1.63 6.06 -24.93
CA LEU A 31 -0.40 5.26 -24.88
C LEU A 31 -0.41 4.12 -25.91
N ALA A 32 -1.53 3.41 -26.04
CA ALA A 32 -1.72 2.38 -27.05
C ALA A 32 -1.57 2.91 -28.48
N ALA A 33 -2.11 4.09 -28.77
CA ALA A 33 -1.92 4.74 -30.06
C ALA A 33 -0.45 5.10 -30.33
N LEU A 34 0.24 5.66 -29.34
CA LEU A 34 1.66 6.01 -29.45
C LEU A 34 2.55 4.79 -29.69
N VAL A 35 2.25 3.67 -29.03
CA VAL A 35 2.97 2.40 -29.24
C VAL A 35 2.65 1.81 -30.62
N ARG A 36 1.40 1.86 -31.08
CA ARG A 36 1.02 1.37 -32.42
C ARG A 36 1.64 2.17 -33.56
N LEU A 37 1.84 3.48 -33.37
CA LEU A 37 2.54 4.32 -34.35
C LEU A 37 4.04 4.04 -34.39
N HIS A 38 4.59 3.42 -33.35
CA HIS A 38 6.00 3.03 -33.31
C HIS A 38 6.20 1.73 -34.07
N SER A 39 7.02 1.76 -35.12
CA SER A 39 7.42 0.54 -35.85
C SER A 39 8.75 0.02 -35.32
N SER A 40 8.94 -1.28 -35.25
CA SER A 40 10.20 -1.88 -34.78
C SER A 40 11.40 -1.56 -35.68
N SER A 41 11.14 -1.22 -36.94
CA SER A 41 12.12 -0.67 -37.89
C SER A 41 12.62 0.73 -37.53
N SER A 42 11.84 1.51 -36.77
CA SER A 42 12.22 2.86 -36.32
C SER A 42 13.14 2.85 -35.10
N GLY A 43 13.36 1.67 -34.50
CA GLY A 43 14.28 1.45 -33.39
C GLY A 43 13.59 1.05 -32.09
N VAL A 44 14.27 1.32 -30.98
CA VAL A 44 13.84 0.95 -29.63
C VAL A 44 13.03 2.08 -28.99
N LEU A 45 11.85 1.77 -28.47
CA LEU A 45 11.01 2.65 -27.66
C LEU A 45 10.98 2.17 -26.21
N PHE A 46 11.36 3.05 -25.27
CA PHE A 46 11.26 2.75 -23.84
C PHE A 46 10.04 3.40 -23.20
N LEU A 47 9.21 2.59 -22.54
CA LEU A 47 8.09 3.01 -21.71
C LEU A 47 8.52 2.91 -20.24
N LEU A 48 8.68 4.06 -19.57
CA LEU A 48 8.99 4.11 -18.14
C LEU A 48 7.70 4.22 -17.34
N SER A 49 7.34 3.16 -16.62
CA SER A 49 6.27 3.19 -15.63
C SER A 49 6.82 2.82 -14.25
N LYS A 50 6.60 3.70 -13.27
CA LYS A 50 6.98 3.42 -11.87
C LYS A 50 5.91 2.65 -11.08
N ILE A 51 4.77 2.35 -11.70
CA ILE A 51 3.63 1.68 -11.06
C ILE A 51 2.90 0.86 -12.14
N LEU A 52 3.21 -0.43 -12.19
CA LEU A 52 2.22 -1.48 -12.38
C LEU A 52 2.66 -2.59 -11.43
N PRO A 53 2.26 -2.55 -10.15
CA PRO A 53 2.42 -3.70 -9.30
C PRO A 53 1.53 -4.79 -9.89
N CYS A 54 2.14 -5.79 -10.51
CA CYS A 54 1.58 -7.13 -10.61
C CYS A 54 0.09 -7.19 -11.01
N SER A 55 -0.28 -6.62 -12.16
CA SER A 55 -1.34 -7.24 -12.94
C SER A 55 -0.68 -7.76 -14.21
N SER A 56 -0.82 -9.04 -14.47
CA SER A 56 -0.34 -9.78 -15.65
C SER A 56 -0.95 -9.28 -16.98
N ARG A 57 -1.38 -8.01 -17.02
CA ARG A 57 -2.23 -7.39 -18.04
C ARG A 57 -1.69 -6.05 -18.53
N ALA A 58 -0.53 -5.55 -18.07
CA ALA A 58 0.10 -4.35 -18.65
C ALA A 58 0.20 -4.37 -20.20
N PRO A 59 0.63 -5.48 -20.85
CA PRO A 59 0.58 -5.58 -22.31
C PRO A 59 -0.86 -5.69 -22.85
N ALA A 60 -1.78 -6.35 -22.12
CA ALA A 60 -3.20 -6.46 -22.51
C ALA A 60 -3.96 -5.12 -22.44
N ILE A 61 -3.57 -4.20 -21.55
CA ILE A 61 -4.16 -2.85 -21.39
C ILE A 61 -3.80 -1.95 -22.58
N ILE A 62 -2.59 -2.12 -23.12
CA ILE A 62 -2.09 -1.38 -24.28
C ILE A 62 -2.71 -1.96 -25.56
N SER A 63 -2.95 -3.27 -25.67
CA SER A 63 -3.44 -3.84 -26.94
C SER A 63 -4.24 -5.15 -26.82
N PRO A 64 -5.57 -5.10 -26.59
CA PRO A 64 -6.45 -6.22 -26.89
C PRO A 64 -6.83 -6.27 -28.39
N GLN A 65 -6.87 -5.12 -29.08
CA GLN A 65 -7.17 -5.05 -30.53
C GLN A 65 -5.98 -5.42 -31.44
N ALA A 66 -4.82 -5.79 -30.90
CA ALA A 66 -3.66 -6.21 -31.70
C ALA A 66 -3.72 -7.67 -32.17
N GLN A 67 -4.78 -8.42 -31.83
CA GLN A 67 -5.00 -9.72 -32.46
C GLN A 67 -5.51 -9.60 -33.90
N ASP A 68 -6.16 -8.49 -34.27
CA ASP A 68 -6.77 -8.33 -35.60
C ASP A 68 -5.86 -7.65 -36.64
N ILE A 69 -4.75 -7.04 -36.23
CA ILE A 69 -3.76 -6.40 -37.11
C ILE A 69 -2.41 -6.65 -36.47
N GLY A 70 -1.47 -7.31 -37.16
CA GLY A 70 -0.17 -7.79 -36.66
C GLY A 70 0.80 -6.75 -36.09
N ALA A 71 0.35 -5.98 -35.11
CA ALA A 71 1.10 -5.00 -34.35
C ALA A 71 1.88 -5.72 -33.24
N GLU A 72 3.19 -5.51 -33.20
CA GLU A 72 4.06 -6.07 -32.19
C GLU A 72 3.69 -5.54 -30.80
N GLN A 73 3.46 -6.46 -29.85
CA GLN A 73 3.11 -6.12 -28.48
C GLN A 73 4.34 -5.64 -27.69
N PRO A 74 4.18 -4.64 -26.79
CA PRO A 74 5.29 -4.20 -25.97
C PRO A 74 5.71 -5.31 -25.00
N VAL A 75 7.00 -5.63 -24.97
CA VAL A 75 7.54 -6.66 -24.08
C VAL A 75 7.87 -6.04 -22.72
N GLU A 76 7.37 -6.64 -21.64
CA GLU A 76 7.69 -6.23 -20.29
C GLU A 76 9.01 -6.85 -19.82
N ILE A 77 9.99 -6.00 -19.53
CA ILE A 77 11.30 -6.43 -19.05
C ILE A 77 11.29 -6.45 -17.53
N ASN A 78 11.21 -7.66 -16.98
CA ASN A 78 11.33 -7.92 -15.55
C ASN A 78 12.75 -8.39 -15.17
N THR A 79 12.94 -8.73 -13.90
CA THR A 79 14.22 -9.25 -13.38
C THR A 79 14.50 -10.71 -13.74
N GLN A 80 13.58 -11.40 -14.43
CA GLN A 80 13.75 -12.80 -14.84
C GLN A 80 14.62 -12.92 -16.09
N PHE A 81 14.60 -11.90 -16.96
CA PHE A 81 15.46 -11.87 -18.14
C PHE A 81 16.92 -11.63 -17.77
N THR A 82 17.82 -12.43 -18.35
CA THR A 82 19.25 -12.26 -18.14
C THR A 82 19.77 -10.99 -18.83
N ALA A 83 20.92 -10.49 -18.38
CA ALA A 83 21.52 -9.29 -18.98
C ALA A 83 21.83 -9.45 -20.48
N ALA A 84 22.20 -10.66 -20.91
CA ALA A 84 22.51 -10.96 -22.30
C ALA A 84 21.24 -11.00 -23.17
N GLU A 85 20.18 -11.65 -22.70
CA GLU A 85 18.86 -11.65 -23.36
C GLU A 85 18.34 -10.23 -23.59
N ARG A 86 18.44 -9.36 -22.57
CA ARG A 86 18.01 -7.96 -22.70
C ARG A 86 18.80 -7.21 -23.77
N ALA A 87 20.11 -7.40 -23.84
CA ALA A 87 20.94 -6.77 -24.87
C ALA A 87 20.58 -7.24 -26.29
N GLU A 88 20.24 -8.53 -26.44
CA GLU A 88 19.74 -9.07 -27.71
C GLU A 88 18.37 -8.47 -28.08
N MET A 89 17.45 -8.34 -27.12
CA MET A 89 16.15 -7.70 -27.32
C MET A 89 16.30 -6.24 -27.76
N TYR A 90 17.15 -5.45 -27.09
CA TYR A 90 17.42 -4.06 -27.48
C TYR A 90 18.05 -3.96 -28.87
N SER A 91 18.79 -4.99 -29.30
CA SER A 91 19.42 -5.01 -30.63
C SER A 91 18.42 -5.28 -31.76
N LYS A 92 17.38 -6.10 -31.47
CA LYS A 92 16.28 -6.43 -32.39
C LYS A 92 15.34 -5.24 -32.64
N GLY A 93 15.19 -4.33 -31.68
CA GLY A 93 14.26 -3.19 -31.78
C GLY A 93 12.89 -3.54 -31.21
N GLY A 94 11.98 -2.54 -31.18
CA GLY A 94 10.62 -2.70 -30.65
C GLY A 94 10.33 -1.83 -29.43
N ALA A 95 9.14 -2.02 -28.85
CA ALA A 95 8.69 -1.29 -27.66
C ALA A 95 8.86 -2.13 -26.38
N PHE A 96 9.49 -1.55 -25.37
CA PHE A 96 9.76 -2.23 -24.09
C PHE A 96 9.20 -1.45 -22.90
N LEU A 97 8.49 -2.15 -22.02
CA LEU A 97 8.10 -1.65 -20.71
C LEU A 97 9.21 -2.03 -19.70
N VAL A 98 9.90 -1.03 -19.16
CA VAL A 98 11.10 -1.26 -18.33
C VAL A 98 11.04 -0.42 -17.06
N THR A 99 11.50 -0.99 -15.95
CA THR A 99 11.66 -0.24 -14.70
C THR A 99 12.88 0.69 -14.77
N SER A 100 12.79 1.86 -14.12
CA SER A 100 13.85 2.88 -14.13
C SER A 100 15.20 2.33 -13.65
N ARG A 101 15.21 1.41 -12.68
CA ARG A 101 16.45 0.80 -12.15
C ARG A 101 17.15 -0.08 -13.19
N ILE A 102 16.41 -0.95 -13.88
CA ILE A 102 16.99 -1.85 -14.90
C ILE A 102 17.56 -1.01 -16.04
N LEU A 103 16.79 -0.02 -16.52
CA LEU A 103 17.22 0.78 -17.66
C LEU A 103 18.47 1.63 -17.36
N VAL A 104 18.58 2.21 -16.16
CA VAL A 104 19.80 2.95 -15.76
C VAL A 104 21.03 2.05 -15.80
N VAL A 105 20.93 0.85 -15.23
CA VAL A 105 22.07 -0.08 -15.18
C VAL A 105 22.46 -0.55 -16.58
N ASP A 106 21.49 -0.88 -17.43
CA ASP A 106 21.75 -1.32 -18.79
C ASP A 106 22.31 -0.19 -19.68
N MET A 107 21.89 1.07 -19.46
CA MET A 107 22.45 2.25 -20.14
C MET A 107 23.88 2.57 -19.68
N LEU A 108 24.17 2.48 -18.38
CA LEU A 108 25.52 2.74 -17.84
C LEU A 108 26.54 1.67 -18.27
N ASN A 109 26.12 0.41 -18.35
CA ASN A 109 26.93 -0.70 -18.86
C ASN A 109 26.97 -0.76 -20.41
N GLU A 110 26.43 0.26 -21.09
CA GLU A 110 26.43 0.37 -22.56
C GLU A 110 25.80 -0.81 -23.31
N ARG A 111 24.88 -1.54 -22.65
CA ARG A 111 24.13 -2.65 -23.26
C ARG A 111 23.04 -2.16 -24.20
N VAL A 112 22.54 -0.95 -23.97
CA VAL A 112 21.54 -0.31 -24.82
C VAL A 112 22.27 0.45 -25.95
N PRO A 113 22.04 0.09 -27.22
CA PRO A 113 22.59 0.85 -28.34
C PRO A 113 21.89 2.21 -28.47
N PHE A 114 22.48 3.27 -27.89
CA PHE A 114 21.88 4.63 -27.83
C PHE A 114 21.45 5.19 -29.19
N HIS A 115 22.15 4.84 -30.27
CA HIS A 115 21.86 5.28 -31.64
C HIS A 115 20.59 4.63 -32.22
N LYS A 116 20.19 3.45 -31.74
CA LYS A 116 18.95 2.77 -32.17
C LYS A 116 17.73 3.17 -31.34
N VAL A 117 17.90 3.95 -30.27
CA VAL A 117 16.79 4.34 -29.41
C VAL A 117 16.01 5.49 -30.06
N ALA A 118 14.80 5.19 -30.52
CA ALA A 118 13.90 6.12 -31.18
C ALA A 118 13.35 7.17 -30.21
N GLY A 119 13.00 6.75 -28.99
CA GLY A 119 12.53 7.66 -27.96
C GLY A 119 12.19 7.02 -26.62
N ILE A 120 11.89 7.90 -25.65
CA ILE A 120 11.52 7.53 -24.28
C ILE A 120 10.20 8.21 -23.92
N ILE A 121 9.24 7.42 -23.42
CA ILE A 121 7.97 7.90 -22.90
C ILE A 121 7.97 7.69 -21.38
N VAL A 122 7.86 8.79 -20.63
CA VAL A 122 7.80 8.79 -19.16
C VAL A 122 6.35 8.89 -18.71
N ASN A 123 5.81 7.80 -18.16
CA ASN A 123 4.48 7.80 -17.56
C ASN A 123 4.53 8.36 -16.13
N ASN A 124 3.41 8.88 -15.63
CA ASN A 124 3.29 9.48 -14.30
C ASN A 124 4.33 10.59 -14.03
N SER A 125 4.54 11.47 -15.01
CA SER A 125 5.57 12.54 -14.97
C SER A 125 5.43 13.49 -13.78
N HIS A 126 4.28 13.56 -13.10
CA HIS A 126 4.06 14.35 -11.88
C HIS A 126 4.94 13.94 -10.68
N ARG A 127 5.51 12.73 -10.69
CA ARG A 127 6.42 12.24 -9.63
C ARG A 127 7.88 12.59 -9.87
N MET A 128 8.19 13.19 -11.02
CA MET A 128 9.57 13.41 -11.42
C MET A 128 10.22 14.55 -10.64
N THR A 129 11.48 14.36 -10.25
CA THR A 129 12.32 15.37 -9.60
C THR A 129 13.68 15.42 -10.29
N GLU A 130 14.46 16.49 -10.09
CA GLU A 130 15.76 16.64 -10.75
C GLU A 130 16.76 15.52 -10.41
N THR A 131 16.60 14.89 -9.25
CA THR A 131 17.48 13.85 -8.72
C THR A 131 16.94 12.43 -8.89
N CYS A 132 15.75 12.25 -9.48
CA CYS A 132 15.17 10.92 -9.69
C CYS A 132 15.86 10.13 -10.81
N ALA A 133 15.70 8.80 -10.78
CA ALA A 133 16.23 7.89 -11.79
C ALA A 133 15.68 8.18 -13.20
N GLU A 134 14.41 8.59 -13.34
CA GLU A 134 13.82 8.92 -14.63
C GLU A 134 14.50 10.14 -15.27
N ALA A 135 14.74 11.19 -14.48
CA ALA A 135 15.51 12.35 -14.92
C ALA A 135 16.96 11.99 -15.26
N PHE A 136 17.54 11.02 -14.54
CA PHE A 136 18.86 10.50 -14.85
C PHE A 136 18.91 9.76 -16.19
N ILE A 137 17.93 8.90 -16.49
CA ILE A 137 17.78 8.23 -17.78
C ILE A 137 17.68 9.25 -18.92
N VAL A 138 16.80 10.25 -18.78
CA VAL A 138 16.59 11.27 -19.81
C VAL A 138 17.89 12.05 -20.08
N ARG A 139 18.67 12.37 -19.04
CA ARG A 139 19.98 13.02 -19.20
C ARG A 139 21.01 12.12 -19.90
N LEU A 140 21.13 10.86 -19.48
CA LEU A 140 22.01 9.88 -20.12
C LEU A 140 21.65 9.65 -21.59
N TYR A 141 20.36 9.62 -21.89
CA TYR A 141 19.86 9.48 -23.25
C TYR A 141 20.21 10.71 -24.08
N ARG A 142 19.94 11.92 -23.59
CA ARG A 142 20.20 13.17 -24.33
C ARG A 142 21.69 13.48 -24.51
N SER A 143 22.57 12.99 -23.64
CA SER A 143 24.02 13.18 -23.82
C SER A 143 24.57 12.37 -24.99
N LYS A 144 24.06 11.15 -25.22
CA LYS A 144 24.52 10.23 -26.27
C LYS A 144 23.67 10.28 -27.55
N ASN A 145 22.38 10.60 -27.46
CA ASN A 145 21.45 10.69 -28.58
C ASN A 145 20.67 12.01 -28.56
N LYS A 146 20.88 12.84 -29.60
CA LYS A 146 20.20 14.13 -29.77
C LYS A 146 18.97 14.04 -30.69
N ALA A 147 18.85 12.98 -31.49
CA ALA A 147 17.85 12.87 -32.55
C ALA A 147 16.50 12.33 -32.05
N GLY A 148 16.49 11.39 -31.10
CA GLY A 148 15.24 10.77 -30.69
C GLY A 148 14.40 11.61 -29.72
N TYR A 149 13.14 11.19 -29.52
CA TYR A 149 12.14 11.97 -28.81
C TYR A 149 12.03 11.61 -27.32
N VAL A 150 11.62 12.58 -26.50
CA VAL A 150 11.31 12.38 -25.08
C VAL A 150 9.96 13.00 -24.81
N ARG A 151 9.01 12.20 -24.34
CA ARG A 151 7.63 12.62 -24.06
C ARG A 151 7.26 12.29 -22.63
N GLY A 152 6.72 13.27 -21.92
CA GLY A 152 6.18 13.08 -20.58
C GLY A 152 4.67 13.03 -20.61
N ILE A 153 4.06 12.07 -19.94
CA ILE A 153 2.60 11.99 -19.83
C ILE A 153 2.19 11.85 -18.35
N SER A 154 1.10 12.49 -17.96
CA SER A 154 0.54 12.43 -16.62
C SER A 154 -0.98 12.64 -16.64
N ASP A 155 -1.71 11.86 -15.82
CA ASP A 155 -3.15 12.01 -15.55
C ASP A 155 -3.44 12.77 -14.24
N GLN A 156 -2.41 13.02 -13.42
CA GLN A 156 -2.55 13.69 -12.11
C GLN A 156 -2.10 15.16 -12.18
N ALA A 157 -3.02 16.07 -12.46
CA ALA A 157 -2.75 17.52 -12.44
C ALA A 157 -2.32 18.03 -11.06
N ARG A 158 -2.96 17.53 -9.99
CA ARG A 158 -2.64 17.90 -8.59
C ARG A 158 -1.20 17.63 -8.20
N GLY A 159 -0.61 16.58 -8.77
CA GLY A 159 0.77 16.21 -8.51
C GLY A 159 1.77 17.24 -9.06
N LEU A 160 1.40 18.03 -10.07
CA LEU A 160 2.24 19.08 -10.67
C LEU A 160 2.08 20.44 -10.02
N THR A 161 0.95 20.68 -9.34
CA THR A 161 0.70 21.89 -8.57
C THR A 161 1.20 21.79 -7.13
N SER A 162 1.62 20.61 -6.68
CA SER A 162 2.15 20.42 -5.33
C SER A 162 3.56 21.00 -5.18
N GLY A 163 3.72 21.99 -4.30
CA GLY A 163 5.00 22.64 -4.01
C GLY A 163 5.37 23.77 -4.98
N PHE A 164 6.51 24.39 -4.73
CA PHE A 164 6.95 25.59 -5.45
C PHE A 164 7.42 25.29 -6.88
N MET A 165 6.72 25.84 -7.88
CA MET A 165 7.04 25.77 -9.33
C MET A 165 7.42 24.36 -9.83
N LYS A 166 6.73 23.33 -9.33
CA LYS A 166 7.07 21.94 -9.63
C LYS A 166 6.89 21.58 -11.10
N MET A 167 5.87 22.12 -11.76
CA MET A 167 5.67 21.95 -13.21
C MET A 167 6.92 22.33 -14.02
N GLU A 168 7.52 23.50 -13.73
CA GLU A 168 8.73 23.98 -14.40
C GLU A 168 9.92 23.03 -14.17
N ARG A 169 10.10 22.59 -12.93
CA ARG A 169 11.17 21.64 -12.56
C ARG A 169 11.02 20.30 -13.27
N VAL A 170 9.78 19.80 -13.40
CA VAL A 170 9.49 18.57 -14.16
C VAL A 170 9.82 18.75 -15.63
N MET A 171 9.42 19.87 -16.25
CA MET A 171 9.76 20.15 -17.65
C MET A 171 11.27 20.27 -17.88
N LYS A 172 12.00 20.95 -16.98
CA LYS A 172 13.47 21.02 -16.99
C LYS A 172 14.10 19.63 -16.86
N SER A 173 13.58 18.81 -15.96
CA SER A 173 14.09 17.46 -15.74
C SER A 173 13.80 16.51 -16.92
N LEU A 174 12.68 16.72 -17.63
CA LEU A 174 12.32 15.99 -18.86
C LEU A 174 13.07 16.52 -20.09
N LEU A 175 13.72 17.69 -19.97
CA LEU A 175 14.35 18.41 -21.08
C LEU A 175 13.37 18.67 -22.25
N VAL A 176 12.11 19.00 -21.92
CA VAL A 176 11.05 19.33 -22.88
C VAL A 176 10.71 20.82 -22.83
N LYS A 177 10.36 21.39 -23.99
CA LYS A 177 10.08 22.82 -24.15
C LYS A 177 8.59 23.15 -24.13
N LYS A 178 7.74 22.16 -24.41
CA LYS A 178 6.30 22.35 -24.64
C LYS A 178 5.48 21.63 -23.58
N LEU A 179 4.37 22.25 -23.22
CA LEU A 179 3.41 21.76 -22.23
C LEU A 179 2.01 21.78 -22.84
N ASN A 180 1.39 20.60 -22.92
CA ASN A 180 0.04 20.44 -23.48
C ASN A 180 -0.89 20.07 -22.32
N LEU A 181 -1.87 20.94 -22.05
CA LEU A 181 -2.82 20.76 -20.94
C LEU A 181 -4.17 20.41 -21.55
N TRP A 182 -4.72 19.27 -21.14
CA TRP A 182 -5.97 18.71 -21.65
C TRP A 182 -6.97 18.50 -20.48
N PRO A 183 -7.52 19.58 -19.90
CA PRO A 183 -8.55 19.49 -18.88
C PRO A 183 -9.88 18.99 -19.45
N ARG A 184 -10.78 18.47 -18.60
CA ARG A 184 -12.13 18.04 -19.02
C ARG A 184 -12.97 19.17 -19.64
N PHE A 185 -12.75 20.41 -19.22
CA PHE A 185 -13.41 21.62 -19.74
C PHE A 185 -12.72 22.22 -20.98
N HIS A 186 -11.74 21.53 -21.57
CA HIS A 186 -11.18 21.93 -22.86
C HIS A 186 -12.23 21.88 -23.97
N LEU A 187 -12.24 22.86 -24.88
CA LEU A 187 -13.31 23.00 -25.88
C LEU A 187 -13.51 21.75 -26.74
N SER A 188 -12.44 21.15 -27.28
CA SER A 188 -12.54 19.92 -28.09
C SER A 188 -13.04 18.71 -27.29
N ILE A 189 -12.77 18.67 -25.98
CA ILE A 189 -13.19 17.57 -25.11
C ILE A 189 -14.66 17.76 -24.71
N ALA A 190 -15.04 18.98 -24.33
CA ALA A 190 -16.40 19.32 -23.97
C ALA A 190 -17.36 19.07 -25.13
N THR A 191 -17.05 19.60 -26.32
CA THR A 191 -17.85 19.38 -27.54
C THR A 191 -18.02 17.90 -27.87
N ALA A 192 -16.93 17.13 -27.94
CA ALA A 192 -17.00 15.70 -28.26
C ALA A 192 -17.77 14.84 -27.24
N LEU A 193 -17.79 15.24 -25.96
CA LEU A 193 -18.49 14.50 -24.91
C LEU A 193 -19.93 14.99 -24.70
N GLU A 194 -20.24 16.24 -25.04
CA GLU A 194 -21.59 16.84 -24.97
C GLU A 194 -22.45 16.50 -26.20
N GLU A 195 -21.86 16.04 -27.30
CA GLU A 195 -22.60 15.55 -28.48
C GLU A 195 -23.53 14.38 -28.14
N SER A 196 -23.11 13.48 -27.24
CA SER A 196 -23.91 12.33 -26.81
C SER A 196 -23.73 12.05 -25.31
N PRO A 197 -24.41 12.78 -24.42
CA PRO A 197 -24.31 12.53 -22.99
C PRO A 197 -25.04 11.22 -22.60
N PRO A 198 -24.59 10.53 -21.54
CA PRO A 198 -25.35 9.44 -20.94
C PRO A 198 -26.64 9.95 -20.26
N ASP A 199 -27.64 9.09 -20.14
CA ASP A 199 -28.88 9.36 -19.40
C ASP A 199 -28.60 9.15 -17.91
N VAL A 200 -28.65 10.21 -17.11
CA VAL A 200 -28.20 10.19 -15.71
C VAL A 200 -29.37 10.36 -14.75
N VAL A 201 -29.49 9.45 -13.80
CA VAL A 201 -30.46 9.47 -12.70
C VAL A 201 -29.71 9.58 -11.38
N ASP A 202 -29.79 10.76 -10.75
CA ASP A 202 -29.18 11.02 -9.46
C ASP A 202 -30.14 10.66 -8.33
N ILE A 203 -29.79 9.64 -7.55
CA ILE A 203 -30.59 9.19 -6.41
C ILE A 203 -29.85 9.52 -5.12
N ARG A 204 -30.50 10.33 -4.29
CA ARG A 204 -30.00 10.73 -2.98
C ARG A 204 -30.72 9.95 -1.89
N VAL A 205 -29.95 9.26 -1.05
CA VAL A 205 -30.44 8.36 -0.02
C VAL A 205 -30.12 8.94 1.36
N PRO A 206 -31.11 9.19 2.22
CA PRO A 206 -30.86 9.73 3.56
C PRO A 206 -30.11 8.71 4.43
N LEU A 207 -29.17 9.21 5.24
CA LEU A 207 -28.54 8.42 6.29
C LEU A 207 -29.54 8.14 7.41
N THR A 208 -29.40 6.99 8.08
CA THR A 208 -30.22 6.72 9.26
C THR A 208 -29.79 7.63 10.42
N PRO A 209 -30.71 7.96 11.37
CA PRO A 209 -30.39 8.83 12.50
C PRO A 209 -29.19 8.34 13.31
N SER A 210 -29.07 7.01 13.47
CA SER A 210 -27.94 6.36 14.15
C SER A 210 -26.62 6.55 13.40
N MET A 211 -26.60 6.39 12.07
CA MET A 211 -25.41 6.63 11.25
C MET A 211 -24.98 8.09 11.30
N LEU A 212 -25.94 9.02 11.17
CA LEU A 212 -25.65 10.47 11.23
C LEU A 212 -25.04 10.86 12.58
N ALA A 213 -25.59 10.35 13.68
CA ALA A 213 -25.07 10.58 15.01
C ALA A 213 -23.65 10.02 15.21
N ILE A 214 -23.35 8.84 14.64
CA ILE A 214 -21.99 8.27 14.63
C ILE A 214 -21.04 9.14 13.79
N GLN A 215 -21.45 9.58 12.59
CA GLN A 215 -20.65 10.45 11.74
C GLN A 215 -20.26 11.75 12.46
N ASN A 216 -21.23 12.40 13.11
CA ASN A 216 -20.99 13.63 13.87
C ASN A 216 -20.05 13.40 15.07
N ALA A 217 -20.20 12.29 15.78
CA ALA A 217 -19.30 11.92 16.87
C ALA A 217 -17.86 11.67 16.35
N ILE A 218 -17.69 11.03 15.20
CA ILE A 218 -16.36 10.83 14.59
C ILE A 218 -15.72 12.18 14.23
N LEU A 219 -16.48 13.09 13.61
CA LEU A 219 -15.99 14.43 13.25
C LEU A 219 -15.56 15.24 14.49
N GLU A 220 -16.31 15.15 15.59
CA GLU A 220 -15.99 15.80 16.86
C GLU A 220 -14.67 15.26 17.46
N VAL A 221 -14.48 13.94 17.43
CA VAL A 221 -13.23 13.31 17.90
C VAL A 221 -12.05 13.69 17.00
N MET A 222 -12.25 13.70 15.67
CA MET A 222 -11.22 14.13 14.72
C MET A 222 -10.79 15.57 14.97
N ASP A 223 -11.74 16.49 15.20
CA ASP A 223 -11.44 17.88 15.53
C ASP A 223 -10.66 18.01 16.84
N ALA A 224 -11.00 17.23 17.87
CA ALA A 224 -10.24 17.17 19.12
C ALA A 224 -8.79 16.67 18.90
N CYS A 225 -8.60 15.63 18.09
CA CYS A 225 -7.27 15.13 17.72
C CYS A 225 -6.46 16.15 16.90
N LEU A 226 -7.10 16.85 15.95
CA LEU A 226 -6.46 17.91 15.16
C LEU A 226 -6.05 19.10 16.03
N LYS A 227 -6.87 19.49 17.02
CA LYS A 227 -6.52 20.52 18.00
C LYS A 227 -5.30 20.13 18.84
N GLU A 228 -5.21 18.88 19.28
CA GLU A 228 -4.01 18.37 19.99
C GLU A 228 -2.78 18.32 19.08
N LEU A 229 -2.95 18.01 17.79
CA LEU A 229 -1.85 18.03 16.83
C LEU A 229 -1.34 19.45 16.57
N ARG A 230 -2.24 20.43 16.40
CA ARG A 230 -1.91 21.86 16.22
C ARG A 230 -1.09 22.42 17.38
N LYS A 231 -1.33 21.97 18.63
CA LYS A 231 -0.54 22.39 19.80
C LYS A 231 0.94 22.01 19.74
N THR A 232 1.32 21.06 18.89
CA THR A 232 2.70 20.59 18.81
C THR A 232 3.63 21.53 18.04
N ASN A 233 3.11 22.57 17.36
CA ASN A 233 3.85 23.56 16.55
C ASN A 233 4.82 22.98 15.50
N LYS A 234 4.74 21.69 15.21
CA LYS A 234 5.58 20.98 14.23
C LYS A 234 4.90 20.79 12.87
N VAL A 235 3.69 21.32 12.71
CA VAL A 235 2.79 21.09 11.56
C VAL A 235 2.13 22.41 11.19
N ASP A 236 2.01 22.69 9.89
CA ASP A 236 1.44 23.94 9.41
C ASP A 236 -0.08 23.99 9.61
N VAL A 237 -0.57 25.10 10.18
CA VAL A 237 -1.96 25.25 10.65
C VAL A 237 -2.97 25.39 9.50
N GLU A 238 -2.55 25.90 8.34
CA GLU A 238 -3.43 26.23 7.22
C GLU A 238 -4.12 25.00 6.61
N ASP A 239 -3.41 23.88 6.51
CA ASP A 239 -3.91 22.64 5.89
C ASP A 239 -4.68 21.73 6.86
N LEU A 240 -4.62 22.00 8.17
CA LEU A 240 -5.14 21.16 9.25
C LEU A 240 -6.65 21.31 9.50
N THR A 241 -7.49 21.43 8.48
CA THR A 241 -8.96 21.53 8.63
C THR A 241 -9.62 20.16 8.74
N VAL A 242 -10.80 20.09 9.37
CA VAL A 242 -11.61 18.84 9.45
C VAL A 242 -11.98 18.36 8.04
N GLU A 243 -12.35 19.29 7.16
CA GLU A 243 -12.69 18.99 5.77
C GLU A 243 -11.52 18.34 5.04
N ASN A 244 -10.31 18.92 5.13
CA ASN A 244 -9.12 18.30 4.56
C ASN A 244 -8.79 16.96 5.24
N GLY A 245 -8.97 16.87 6.56
CA GLY A 245 -8.75 15.67 7.38
C GLY A 245 -9.51 14.43 6.93
N LEU A 246 -10.67 14.60 6.27
CA LEU A 246 -11.47 13.50 5.74
C LEU A 246 -10.87 12.87 4.46
N PHE A 247 -9.95 13.55 3.78
CA PHE A 247 -9.36 13.05 2.55
C PHE A 247 -8.13 12.17 2.80
N LYS A 248 -7.87 11.25 1.87
CA LYS A 248 -6.65 10.43 1.86
C LYS A 248 -5.39 11.29 1.66
N SER A 249 -5.50 12.38 0.89
CA SER A 249 -4.42 13.35 0.67
C SER A 249 -3.93 14.01 1.96
N PHE A 250 -4.77 14.09 2.99
CA PHE A 250 -4.35 14.62 4.29
C PHE A 250 -3.28 13.77 4.96
N ASP A 251 -3.36 12.43 4.85
CA ASP A 251 -2.31 11.55 5.34
C ASP A 251 -0.97 11.82 4.63
N GLU A 252 -1.03 12.12 3.34
CA GLU A 252 0.14 12.42 2.53
C GLU A 252 0.73 13.78 2.90
N ILE A 253 -0.10 14.79 3.14
CA ILE A 253 0.33 16.11 3.61
C ILE A 253 0.97 16.00 5.00
N VAL A 254 0.31 15.31 5.93
CA VAL A 254 0.82 15.09 7.29
C VAL A 254 2.12 14.29 7.26
N ARG A 255 2.21 13.23 6.44
CA ARG A 255 3.47 12.48 6.26
C ARG A 255 4.55 13.32 5.61
N MET A 256 4.23 14.12 4.60
CA MET A 256 5.22 14.99 3.94
C MET A 256 5.86 15.97 4.94
N GLN A 257 5.08 16.51 5.88
CA GLN A 257 5.59 17.40 6.92
C GLN A 257 6.29 16.64 8.06
N LEU A 258 5.77 15.48 8.48
CA LEU A 258 6.26 14.76 9.66
C LEU A 258 7.34 13.70 9.36
N ASP A 259 7.37 13.08 8.19
CA ASP A 259 8.36 12.05 7.81
C ASP A 259 9.81 12.55 7.95
N PRO A 260 10.14 13.81 7.55
CA PRO A 260 11.49 14.36 7.74
C PRO A 260 11.93 14.35 9.21
N ILE A 261 11.02 14.59 10.13
CA ILE A 261 11.25 14.70 11.57
C ILE A 261 10.67 13.51 12.35
N TRP A 262 10.30 12.41 11.67
CA TRP A 262 9.56 11.32 12.30
C TRP A 262 10.29 10.72 13.49
N HIS A 263 11.61 10.63 13.41
CA HIS A 263 12.44 10.12 14.51
C HIS A 263 12.42 11.02 15.76
N THR A 264 12.34 12.35 15.62
CA THR A 264 12.32 13.33 16.74
C THR A 264 10.93 13.56 17.31
N ILE A 265 9.88 13.08 16.64
CA ILE A 265 8.51 13.23 17.13
C ILE A 265 8.24 12.26 18.29
N GLY A 266 7.68 12.81 19.37
CA GLY A 266 7.31 12.05 20.57
C GLY A 266 6.23 11.00 20.29
N ARG A 267 6.17 9.97 21.14
CA ARG A 267 5.22 8.84 20.99
C ARG A 267 3.76 9.30 20.94
N LYS A 268 3.38 10.34 21.73
CA LYS A 268 2.03 10.91 21.74
C LYS A 268 1.61 11.43 20.36
N THR A 269 2.45 12.22 19.71
CA THR A 269 2.14 12.79 18.38
C THR A 269 2.12 11.74 17.28
N LYS A 270 3.06 10.78 17.29
CA LYS A 270 3.01 9.62 16.38
C LYS A 270 1.70 8.84 16.53
N ARG A 271 1.22 8.70 17.77
CA ARG A 271 -0.05 8.06 18.05
C ARG A 271 -1.22 8.88 17.52
N LEU A 272 -1.25 10.20 17.74
CA LEU A 272 -2.30 11.07 17.18
C LEU A 272 -2.41 10.96 15.66
N VAL A 273 -1.29 10.87 14.95
CA VAL A 273 -1.29 10.67 13.48
C VAL A 273 -1.88 9.31 13.10
N ALA A 274 -1.57 8.26 13.87
CA ALA A 274 -2.17 6.94 13.69
C ALA A 274 -3.69 6.94 14.02
N ASP A 275 -4.08 7.64 15.09
CA ASP A 275 -5.46 7.79 15.53
C ASP A 275 -6.30 8.58 14.50
N LEU A 276 -5.75 9.65 13.91
CA LEU A 276 -6.41 10.37 12.80
C LEU A 276 -6.62 9.47 11.58
N LYS A 277 -5.65 8.59 11.29
CA LYS A 277 -5.77 7.60 10.21
C LYS A 277 -6.87 6.58 10.49
N THR A 278 -7.02 6.14 11.75
CA THR A 278 -8.04 5.15 12.14
C THR A 278 -9.43 5.79 12.17
N LEU A 279 -9.57 7.01 12.69
CA LEU A 279 -10.82 7.77 12.67
C LEU A 279 -11.32 8.06 11.25
N ARG A 280 -10.43 8.44 10.33
CA ARG A 280 -10.81 8.62 8.91
C ARG A 280 -11.30 7.32 8.29
N LYS A 281 -10.61 6.20 8.56
CA LYS A 281 -11.05 4.88 8.11
C LYS A 281 -12.40 4.50 8.71
N LEU A 282 -12.65 4.86 9.97
CA LEU A 282 -13.92 4.59 10.63
C LEU A 282 -15.07 5.36 9.97
N ALA A 283 -14.87 6.63 9.62
CA ALA A 283 -15.85 7.41 8.85
C ALA A 283 -16.15 6.79 7.47
N GLU A 284 -15.12 6.27 6.79
CA GLU A 284 -15.25 5.59 5.50
C GLU A 284 -15.97 4.24 5.65
N TYR A 285 -15.65 3.45 6.67
CA TYR A 285 -16.25 2.14 6.91
C TYR A 285 -17.67 2.20 7.45
N LEU A 286 -18.07 3.29 8.12
CA LEU A 286 -19.46 3.50 8.56
C LEU A 286 -20.44 3.43 7.38
N ILE A 287 -20.04 4.00 6.24
CA ILE A 287 -20.86 4.12 5.03
C ILE A 287 -20.75 2.87 4.14
N ARG A 288 -19.65 2.11 4.25
CA ARG A 288 -19.40 0.93 3.39
C ARG A 288 -19.75 -0.41 3.99
N TYR A 289 -19.52 -0.58 5.29
CA TYR A 289 -19.77 -1.85 5.96
C TYR A 289 -21.20 -1.91 6.49
N ASP A 290 -21.74 -3.12 6.50
CA ASP A 290 -22.95 -3.45 7.23
C ASP A 290 -22.78 -3.22 8.75
N ALA A 291 -23.90 -3.11 9.45
CA ALA A 291 -23.91 -2.79 10.88
C ALA A 291 -23.10 -3.81 11.72
N VAL A 292 -23.17 -5.10 11.38
CA VAL A 292 -22.50 -6.18 12.11
C VAL A 292 -20.99 -6.14 11.90
N THR A 293 -20.55 -6.06 10.65
CA THR A 293 -19.14 -5.91 10.29
C THR A 293 -18.54 -4.65 10.91
N PHE A 294 -19.27 -3.53 10.86
CA PHE A 294 -18.81 -2.28 11.46
C PHE A 294 -18.60 -2.43 12.97
N LEU A 295 -19.52 -3.10 13.67
CA LEU A 295 -19.38 -3.40 15.09
C LEU A 295 -18.19 -4.34 15.37
N LYS A 296 -18.02 -5.40 14.57
CA LYS A 296 -16.87 -6.31 14.65
C LYS A 296 -15.55 -5.57 14.49
N TYR A 297 -15.49 -4.63 13.54
CA TYR A 297 -14.32 -3.79 13.33
C TYR A 297 -14.05 -2.88 14.53
N LEU A 298 -15.09 -2.23 15.08
CA LEU A 298 -14.97 -1.39 16.28
C LEU A 298 -14.48 -2.19 17.50
N ASP A 299 -14.98 -3.39 17.71
CA ASP A 299 -14.52 -4.27 18.79
C ASP A 299 -13.05 -4.67 18.60
N THR A 300 -12.64 -4.94 17.36
CA THR A 300 -11.24 -5.23 17.01
C THR A 300 -10.33 -4.02 17.25
N VAL A 301 -10.78 -2.82 16.89
CA VAL A 301 -10.07 -1.57 17.17
C VAL A 301 -9.95 -1.36 18.67
N ARG A 302 -11.02 -1.58 19.44
CA ARG A 302 -10.99 -1.47 20.91
C ARG A 302 -10.01 -2.47 21.54
N ALA A 303 -9.98 -3.71 21.05
CA ALA A 303 -9.06 -4.74 21.53
C ALA A 303 -7.58 -4.44 21.18
N SER A 304 -7.32 -3.97 19.96
CA SER A 304 -5.95 -3.70 19.48
C SER A 304 -5.38 -2.37 19.97
N GLU A 305 -6.21 -1.34 20.08
CA GLU A 305 -5.78 0.01 20.45
C GLU A 305 -5.80 0.26 21.96
N GLY A 306 -6.72 -0.38 22.69
CA GLY A 306 -6.78 -0.41 24.17
C GLY A 306 -6.45 0.91 24.87
N VAL A 307 -5.67 0.82 25.95
CA VAL A 307 -5.24 1.97 26.81
C VAL A 307 -4.30 2.95 26.08
N LYS A 308 -3.85 2.65 24.86
CA LYS A 308 -2.82 3.42 24.16
C LYS A 308 -3.41 4.50 23.23
N SER A 309 -4.66 4.37 22.79
CA SER A 309 -5.34 5.38 21.97
C SER A 309 -5.91 6.50 22.83
N VAL A 310 -5.63 7.75 22.45
CA VAL A 310 -6.14 8.93 23.18
C VAL A 310 -7.62 9.14 22.86
N TRP A 311 -8.02 8.85 21.62
CA TRP A 311 -9.37 9.13 21.13
C TRP A 311 -10.45 8.23 21.75
N VAL A 312 -10.11 6.99 22.13
CA VAL A 312 -11.06 6.02 22.74
C VAL A 312 -11.61 6.53 24.08
N PHE A 313 -10.86 7.38 24.78
CA PHE A 313 -11.27 8.00 26.04
C PHE A 313 -11.98 9.34 25.87
N ALA A 314 -12.16 9.82 24.64
CA ALA A 314 -12.93 11.01 24.38
C ALA A 314 -14.42 10.74 24.68
N GLY A 315 -15.10 11.68 25.34
CA GLY A 315 -16.54 11.58 25.62
C GLY A 315 -17.39 11.19 24.40
N PRO A 316 -17.17 11.78 23.20
CA PRO A 316 -17.89 11.41 21.99
C PRO A 316 -17.58 9.99 21.48
N ALA A 317 -16.43 9.40 21.82
CA ALA A 317 -16.10 8.03 21.41
C ALA A 317 -17.02 7.00 22.06
N HIS A 318 -17.46 7.22 23.31
CA HIS A 318 -18.45 6.35 23.94
C HIS A 318 -19.77 6.30 23.17
N ARG A 319 -20.21 7.45 22.61
CA ARG A 319 -21.41 7.51 21.77
C ARG A 319 -21.26 6.66 20.50
N ILE A 320 -20.08 6.62 19.88
CA ILE A 320 -19.81 5.78 18.71
C ILE A 320 -20.06 4.31 19.02
N PHE A 321 -19.46 3.80 20.11
CA PHE A 321 -19.61 2.39 20.49
C PHE A 321 -21.03 2.04 20.91
N GLU A 322 -21.68 2.93 21.65
CA GLU A 322 -23.05 2.70 22.11
C GLU A 322 -24.04 2.68 20.94
N LEU A 323 -23.98 3.67 20.05
CA LEU A 323 -24.83 3.72 18.87
C LEU A 323 -24.56 2.53 17.95
N ALA A 324 -23.29 2.16 17.72
CA ALA A 324 -22.94 1.01 16.89
C ALA A 324 -23.53 -0.31 17.43
N LYS A 325 -23.59 -0.49 18.74
CA LYS A 325 -24.26 -1.66 19.35
C LYS A 325 -25.77 -1.63 19.12
N ARG A 326 -26.42 -0.48 19.36
CA ARG A 326 -27.87 -0.32 19.16
C ARG A 326 -28.32 -0.62 17.72
N ARG A 327 -27.45 -0.42 16.73
CA ARG A 327 -27.71 -0.79 15.32
C ARG A 327 -27.82 -2.29 15.10
N VAL A 328 -27.20 -3.10 15.96
CA VAL A 328 -27.12 -4.55 15.80
C VAL A 328 -28.03 -5.28 16.79
N TYR A 329 -27.97 -4.91 18.06
CA TYR A 329 -28.77 -5.54 19.11
C TYR A 329 -29.19 -4.55 20.19
N GLN A 330 -30.35 -4.83 20.78
CA GLN A 330 -30.86 -4.15 21.97
C GLN A 330 -31.08 -5.16 23.10
N ILE A 331 -30.88 -4.71 24.33
CA ILE A 331 -31.11 -5.53 25.52
C ILE A 331 -32.55 -5.27 25.99
N VAL A 332 -33.38 -6.30 25.95
CA VAL A 332 -34.79 -6.22 26.35
C VAL A 332 -35.04 -7.17 27.52
N ARG A 333 -35.85 -6.75 28.49
CA ARG A 333 -36.32 -7.64 29.57
C ARG A 333 -37.49 -8.48 29.05
N THR A 334 -37.66 -9.70 29.58
CA THR A 334 -38.72 -10.65 29.20
C THR A 334 -40.15 -10.10 29.34
N ASP A 335 -40.34 -8.92 29.94
CA ASP A 335 -41.63 -8.24 30.09
C ASP A 335 -41.92 -7.23 28.95
N GLY A 336 -41.06 -7.13 27.93
CA GLY A 336 -41.25 -6.24 26.76
C GLY A 336 -40.95 -4.75 27.01
N GLU A 337 -40.57 -4.36 28.23
CA GLU A 337 -40.14 -3.00 28.53
C GLU A 337 -38.66 -2.76 28.17
N GLN A 338 -38.41 -1.71 27.37
CA GLN A 338 -37.06 -1.24 27.07
C GLN A 338 -36.38 -0.72 28.36
N VAL A 339 -35.17 -1.19 28.66
CA VAL A 339 -34.39 -0.83 29.87
C VAL A 339 -34.10 0.69 29.98
N GLU A 340 -34.18 1.42 28.87
CA GLU A 340 -33.86 2.84 28.76
C GLU A 340 -34.93 3.81 29.30
N SER A 341 -36.19 3.37 29.42
CA SER A 341 -37.29 4.22 29.88
C SER A 341 -37.19 4.59 31.37
N LEU A 342 -36.40 3.85 32.16
CA LEU A 342 -36.27 4.05 33.60
C LEU A 342 -35.14 5.03 34.00
N VAL A 343 -34.11 5.22 33.17
CA VAL A 343 -32.98 6.14 33.50
C VAL A 343 -33.43 7.61 33.47
N LYS A 344 -34.43 7.96 32.64
CA LYS A 344 -35.02 9.32 32.64
C LYS A 344 -35.86 9.61 33.89
N GLN A 345 -36.32 8.59 34.63
CA GLN A 345 -37.07 8.78 35.88
C GLN A 345 -36.17 8.82 37.14
N ALA A 346 -34.89 8.47 37.01
CA ALA A 346 -33.92 8.45 38.11
C ALA A 346 -32.95 9.66 38.10
N SER A 347 -33.39 10.84 37.68
CA SER A 347 -32.64 12.09 37.91
C SER A 347 -33.05 12.68 39.26
N PRO A 348 -32.19 12.75 40.29
CA PRO A 348 -32.57 13.34 41.56
C PRO A 348 -32.65 14.87 41.42
N ALA A 349 -33.83 15.42 41.73
CA ALA A 349 -34.03 16.85 41.89
C ALA A 349 -33.09 17.40 42.98
N VAL A 350 -32.35 18.45 42.63
CA VAL A 350 -31.43 19.16 43.53
C VAL A 350 -32.23 19.89 44.60
N SER A 351 -32.21 19.41 45.85
CA SER A 351 -32.64 20.18 47.03
C SER A 351 -31.45 20.40 47.98
N LYS A 352 -31.12 21.67 48.17
CA LYS A 352 -30.14 22.19 49.14
C LYS A 352 -30.56 21.86 50.58
N GLY A 353 -29.63 21.40 51.42
CA GLY A 353 -29.84 21.35 52.88
C GLY A 353 -28.79 20.55 53.64
N LYS A 354 -28.02 21.22 54.51
CA LYS A 354 -27.06 20.66 55.47
C LYS A 354 -27.78 19.83 56.55
N ALA A 355 -27.26 18.65 56.90
CA ALA A 355 -27.10 18.17 58.29
C ALA A 355 -26.56 16.73 58.35
N GLN A 356 -25.84 16.45 59.43
CA GLN A 356 -24.94 15.34 59.68
C GLN A 356 -25.59 13.98 59.98
N SER A 357 -24.85 12.93 59.60
CA SER A 357 -24.46 11.78 60.43
C SER A 357 -25.50 11.18 61.39
N LYS A 358 -26.18 10.12 60.92
CA LYS A 358 -26.51 8.87 61.64
C LYS A 358 -27.59 8.12 60.87
N ASN A 359 -27.23 7.47 59.75
CA ASN A 359 -27.98 6.33 59.19
C ASN A 359 -27.24 5.65 58.02
N LYS A 360 -25.93 5.44 58.18
CA LYS A 360 -25.12 4.75 57.16
C LYS A 360 -25.39 3.23 57.09
N ARG A 361 -25.77 2.61 58.23
CA ARG A 361 -25.97 1.15 58.33
C ARG A 361 -27.35 0.63 57.94
N ARG A 362 -28.34 1.51 57.73
CA ARG A 362 -29.67 1.10 57.20
C ARG A 362 -29.81 1.31 55.70
N ARG A 363 -29.07 2.27 55.12
CA ARG A 363 -29.00 2.44 53.65
C ARG A 363 -28.20 1.34 52.95
N GLU A 364 -27.16 0.81 53.60
CA GLU A 364 -26.38 -0.30 53.05
C GLU A 364 -27.20 -1.62 52.98
N GLN A 365 -28.22 -1.80 53.84
CA GLN A 365 -29.11 -2.98 53.78
C GLN A 365 -30.25 -2.83 52.77
N GLU A 366 -30.74 -1.61 52.52
CA GLU A 366 -31.74 -1.35 51.46
C GLU A 366 -31.10 -1.32 50.06
N GLU A 367 -29.81 -0.94 49.93
CA GLU A 367 -29.04 -1.07 48.69
C GLU A 367 -28.68 -2.53 48.38
N GLU A 368 -28.37 -3.37 49.39
CA GLU A 368 -28.16 -4.81 49.19
C GLU A 368 -29.46 -5.57 48.85
N GLU A 369 -30.63 -5.18 49.38
CA GLU A 369 -31.92 -5.76 48.96
C GLU A 369 -32.39 -5.29 47.58
N ALA A 370 -31.99 -4.09 47.14
CA ALA A 370 -32.21 -3.62 45.77
C ALA A 370 -31.27 -4.31 44.76
N ASP A 371 -30.00 -4.55 45.13
CA ASP A 371 -29.03 -5.30 44.31
C ASP A 371 -29.36 -6.80 44.24
N ALA A 372 -29.96 -7.39 45.30
CA ALA A 372 -30.40 -8.78 45.30
C ALA A 372 -31.65 -9.04 44.41
N LYS A 373 -32.41 -8.00 44.04
CA LYS A 373 -33.52 -8.10 43.08
C LYS A 373 -33.08 -7.94 41.62
N VAL A 374 -31.80 -7.65 41.34
CA VAL A 374 -31.20 -7.74 39.99
C VAL A 374 -30.56 -9.12 39.80
N SER A 375 -31.30 -10.18 40.15
CA SER A 375 -30.93 -11.53 39.74
C SER A 375 -31.27 -11.65 38.25
N GLY A 376 -30.25 -11.79 37.40
CA GLY A 376 -30.34 -11.94 35.94
C GLY A 376 -31.08 -13.19 35.49
N LYS A 377 -32.40 -13.22 35.68
CA LYS A 377 -33.35 -14.08 34.98
C LYS A 377 -34.30 -13.17 34.21
N GLY A 378 -34.29 -13.29 32.89
CA GLY A 378 -35.23 -12.60 32.01
C GLY A 378 -34.65 -11.44 31.20
N VAL A 379 -33.41 -11.58 30.68
CA VAL A 379 -32.85 -10.62 29.72
C VAL A 379 -32.55 -11.37 28.43
N GLU A 380 -33.24 -11.01 27.36
CA GLU A 380 -33.05 -11.57 26.02
C GLU A 380 -32.41 -10.51 25.11
N LEU A 381 -31.61 -10.98 24.15
CA LEU A 381 -30.92 -10.12 23.20
C LEU A 381 -31.76 -10.05 21.93
N GLU A 382 -32.38 -8.90 21.69
CA GLU A 382 -33.13 -8.68 20.45
C GLU A 382 -32.16 -8.24 19.34
N VAL A 383 -32.11 -9.01 18.26
CA VAL A 383 -31.28 -8.71 17.08
C VAL A 383 -32.06 -7.77 16.18
N VAL A 384 -31.64 -6.50 16.16
CA VAL A 384 -32.23 -5.45 15.30
C VAL A 384 -31.63 -5.51 13.90
N ALA A 385 -30.31 -5.75 13.80
CA ALA A 385 -29.54 -5.89 12.57
C ALA A 385 -29.97 -4.90 11.46
N GLU A 386 -29.78 -3.60 11.72
CA GLU A 386 -30.18 -2.51 10.83
C GLU A 386 -29.63 -2.69 9.40
N GLU A 387 -30.54 -2.70 8.41
CA GLU A 387 -30.21 -2.75 6.99
C GLU A 387 -29.58 -1.45 6.49
N MET A 388 -28.70 -1.55 5.48
CA MET A 388 -28.17 -0.35 4.84
C MET A 388 -29.22 0.34 3.97
N PRO A 389 -29.41 1.67 4.07
CA PRO A 389 -30.41 2.39 3.26
C PRO A 389 -30.23 2.22 1.74
N LYS A 390 -28.99 2.17 1.25
CA LYS A 390 -28.67 1.98 -0.17
C LYS A 390 -29.16 0.63 -0.71
N TRP A 391 -29.32 -0.42 0.10
CA TRP A 391 -29.78 -1.73 -0.36
C TRP A 391 -31.23 -1.74 -0.84
N LYS A 392 -32.10 -0.96 -0.17
CA LYS A 392 -33.52 -0.84 -0.56
C LYS A 392 -33.64 -0.18 -1.93
N VAL A 393 -32.96 0.95 -2.10
CA VAL A 393 -32.90 1.69 -3.36
C VAL A 393 -32.24 0.86 -4.46
N TYR A 394 -31.18 0.12 -4.16
CA TYR A 394 -30.54 -0.77 -5.12
C TYR A 394 -31.50 -1.85 -5.65
N LYS A 395 -32.33 -2.43 -4.77
CA LYS A 395 -33.36 -3.39 -5.17
C LYS A 395 -34.44 -2.75 -6.05
N GLU A 396 -34.91 -1.56 -5.67
CA GLU A 396 -35.90 -0.79 -6.46
C GLU A 396 -35.37 -0.48 -7.87
N ILE A 397 -34.09 -0.07 -8.00
CA ILE A 397 -33.46 0.19 -9.31
C ILE A 397 -33.40 -1.10 -10.15
N LEU A 398 -33.04 -2.24 -9.57
CA LEU A 398 -33.01 -3.51 -10.31
C LEU A 398 -34.41 -3.93 -10.79
N GLU A 399 -35.43 -3.72 -9.96
CA GLU A 399 -36.83 -3.98 -10.33
C GLU A 399 -37.31 -3.02 -11.43
N GLU A 400 -36.97 -1.74 -11.36
CA GLU A 400 -37.24 -0.74 -12.42
C GLU A 400 -36.59 -1.14 -13.74
N ILE A 401 -35.30 -1.47 -13.73
CA ILE A 401 -34.55 -1.91 -14.91
C ILE A 401 -35.21 -3.15 -15.51
N GLN A 402 -35.63 -4.11 -14.68
CA GLN A 402 -36.30 -5.31 -15.14
C GLN A 402 -37.66 -5.01 -15.81
N GLN A 403 -38.45 -4.10 -15.25
CA GLN A 403 -39.71 -3.65 -15.85
C GLN A 403 -39.49 -2.92 -17.18
N GLU A 404 -38.44 -2.09 -17.29
CA GLU A 404 -38.06 -1.43 -18.55
C GLU A 404 -37.64 -2.43 -19.62
N ILE A 405 -36.90 -3.49 -19.23
CA ILE A 405 -36.52 -4.57 -20.13
C ILE A 405 -37.76 -5.33 -20.62
N GLN A 406 -38.71 -5.62 -19.73
CA GLN A 406 -39.93 -6.39 -20.06
C GLN A 406 -40.97 -5.59 -20.88
N SER A 407 -41.01 -4.28 -20.74
CA SER A 407 -42.00 -3.41 -21.40
C SER A 407 -41.64 -3.01 -22.84
N ARG A 408 -40.44 -3.33 -23.33
CA ARG A 408 -40.02 -3.03 -24.71
C ARG A 408 -40.60 -4.05 -25.72
N PRO A 409 -41.28 -3.60 -26.80
CA PRO A 409 -41.88 -4.49 -27.79
C PRO A 409 -40.84 -5.24 -28.66
N ALA A 410 -41.17 -6.49 -28.98
CA ALA A 410 -40.32 -7.53 -29.57
C ALA A 410 -40.16 -7.45 -31.11
N ASP A 411 -39.63 -6.33 -31.65
CA ASP A 411 -39.42 -6.18 -33.10
C ASP A 411 -37.97 -6.45 -33.58
N LEU A 412 -37.12 -7.10 -32.78
CA LEU A 412 -35.76 -7.48 -33.17
C LEU A 412 -35.41 -8.94 -32.76
N PRO A 413 -34.45 -9.61 -33.43
CA PRO A 413 -34.17 -11.05 -33.25
C PRO A 413 -33.68 -11.40 -31.82
N GLU A 414 -34.16 -12.52 -31.27
CA GLU A 414 -33.92 -12.98 -29.87
C GLU A 414 -32.44 -13.01 -29.43
N ASP A 415 -31.48 -13.20 -30.34
CA ASP A 415 -30.04 -13.25 -30.03
C ASP A 415 -29.41 -11.88 -29.73
N SER A 416 -30.02 -10.75 -30.11
CA SER A 416 -29.51 -9.41 -29.77
C SER A 416 -29.86 -8.99 -28.33
N TRP A 417 -30.97 -9.50 -27.78
CA TRP A 417 -31.54 -9.02 -26.51
C TRP A 417 -30.75 -9.46 -25.27
N LYS A 418 -30.18 -10.67 -25.26
CA LYS A 418 -29.26 -11.11 -24.19
C LYS A 418 -27.97 -10.28 -24.14
N SER A 419 -27.62 -9.64 -25.25
CA SER A 419 -26.47 -8.75 -25.33
C SER A 419 -26.80 -7.30 -24.99
N GLU A 420 -28.07 -6.89 -25.04
CA GLU A 420 -28.53 -5.53 -24.76
C GLU A 420 -28.94 -5.28 -23.30
N ALA A 421 -29.29 -6.31 -22.54
CA ALA A 421 -29.74 -6.18 -21.15
C ALA A 421 -28.62 -6.39 -20.11
N ARG A 422 -27.38 -5.93 -20.39
CA ARG A 422 -26.25 -6.07 -19.47
C ARG A 422 -26.22 -4.94 -18.45
N VAL A 423 -26.33 -5.31 -17.16
CA VAL A 423 -26.26 -4.39 -16.02
C VAL A 423 -24.87 -4.47 -15.39
N LEU A 424 -24.18 -3.33 -15.31
CA LEU A 424 -22.89 -3.22 -14.62
C LEU A 424 -23.05 -2.45 -13.31
N VAL A 425 -22.62 -3.04 -12.20
CA VAL A 425 -22.61 -2.39 -10.89
C VAL A 425 -21.18 -2.03 -10.54
N ALA A 426 -20.90 -0.74 -10.43
CA ALA A 426 -19.60 -0.23 -10.03
C ALA A 426 -19.58 0.02 -8.51
N CYS A 427 -18.72 -0.73 -7.82
CA CYS A 427 -18.45 -0.63 -6.40
C CYS A 427 -17.00 -0.22 -6.19
N LYS A 428 -16.67 0.36 -5.04
CA LYS A 428 -15.27 0.72 -4.82
C LYS A 428 -14.35 -0.50 -4.63
N ASP A 429 -14.75 -1.43 -3.75
CA ASP A 429 -13.91 -2.54 -3.28
C ASP A 429 -14.54 -3.90 -3.66
N GLU A 430 -13.73 -4.95 -3.87
CA GLU A 430 -14.20 -6.31 -4.20
C GLU A 430 -15.11 -6.91 -3.13
N ARG A 431 -14.92 -6.51 -1.86
CA ARG A 431 -15.77 -6.90 -0.74
C ARG A 431 -17.21 -6.42 -0.92
N THR A 432 -17.39 -5.16 -1.31
CA THR A 432 -18.72 -4.57 -1.50
C THR A 432 -19.44 -5.25 -2.67
N ALA A 433 -18.71 -5.56 -3.75
CA ALA A 433 -19.22 -6.36 -4.86
C ALA A 433 -19.71 -7.74 -4.38
N TRP A 434 -18.91 -8.47 -3.60
CA TRP A 434 -19.30 -9.77 -3.06
C TRP A 434 -20.52 -9.69 -2.13
N GLN A 435 -20.59 -8.65 -1.30
CA GLN A 435 -21.72 -8.41 -0.41
C GLN A 435 -23.02 -8.14 -1.18
N LEU A 436 -22.96 -7.30 -2.21
CA LEU A 436 -24.12 -7.03 -3.07
C LEU A 436 -24.54 -8.26 -3.86
N GLN A 437 -23.59 -9.09 -4.30
CA GLN A 437 -23.90 -10.36 -4.97
C GLN A 437 -24.66 -11.31 -4.04
N ARG A 438 -24.23 -11.46 -2.79
CA ARG A 438 -24.96 -12.27 -1.80
C ARG A 438 -26.31 -11.68 -1.42
N PHE A 439 -26.41 -10.35 -1.34
CA PHE A 439 -27.67 -9.66 -1.11
C PHE A 439 -28.72 -10.03 -2.17
N ILE A 440 -28.33 -10.15 -3.45
CA ILE A 440 -29.25 -10.61 -4.51
C ILE A 440 -29.65 -12.08 -4.34
N LEU A 441 -28.70 -12.95 -3.94
CA LEU A 441 -28.95 -14.39 -3.86
C LEU A 441 -29.83 -14.80 -2.67
N LYS A 442 -29.62 -14.19 -1.50
CA LYS A 442 -30.25 -14.61 -0.23
C LYS A 442 -31.22 -13.58 0.37
N GLY A 443 -31.14 -12.33 -0.07
CA GLY A 443 -31.89 -11.23 0.54
C GLY A 443 -31.21 -10.62 1.79
N PRO A 444 -31.71 -9.46 2.27
CA PRO A 444 -31.05 -8.69 3.33
C PRO A 444 -31.09 -9.36 4.71
N GLU A 445 -32.24 -9.89 5.12
CA GLU A 445 -32.42 -10.44 6.47
C GLU A 445 -31.55 -11.69 6.71
N GLU A 446 -31.47 -12.57 5.72
CA GLU A 446 -30.66 -13.79 5.80
C GLU A 446 -29.16 -13.46 5.79
N LEU A 447 -28.75 -12.51 4.94
CA LEU A 447 -27.36 -12.02 4.91
C LEU A 447 -26.94 -11.44 6.26
N MET A 448 -27.77 -10.59 6.86
CA MET A 448 -27.49 -9.97 8.15
C MET A 448 -27.47 -11.00 9.29
N ARG A 449 -28.32 -12.03 9.22
CA ARG A 449 -28.32 -13.15 10.17
C ARG A 449 -27.05 -14.00 10.07
N GLU A 450 -26.58 -14.29 8.85
CA GLU A 450 -25.31 -15.00 8.64
C GLU A 450 -24.13 -14.22 9.19
N GLU A 451 -24.04 -12.92 8.90
CA GLU A 451 -22.97 -12.07 9.43
C GLU A 451 -23.03 -11.97 10.96
N TRP A 452 -24.25 -11.91 11.53
CA TRP A 452 -24.45 -11.94 12.98
C TRP A 452 -24.00 -13.27 13.60
N ASN A 453 -24.35 -14.40 13.00
CA ASN A 453 -23.88 -15.71 13.46
C ASN A 453 -22.36 -15.82 13.37
N ASN A 454 -21.75 -15.37 12.27
CA ASN A 454 -20.31 -15.31 12.11
C ASN A 454 -19.63 -14.42 13.16
N TYR A 455 -20.27 -13.31 13.54
CA TYR A 455 -19.80 -12.45 14.61
C TYR A 455 -19.89 -13.13 15.98
N LEU A 456 -21.00 -13.80 16.29
CA LEU A 456 -21.17 -14.54 17.54
C LEU A 456 -20.17 -15.70 17.65
N LEU A 457 -19.94 -16.45 16.58
CA LEU A 457 -18.93 -17.52 16.52
C LEU A 457 -17.53 -16.96 16.79
N ALA A 458 -17.14 -15.89 16.09
CA ALA A 458 -15.85 -15.23 16.33
C ALA A 458 -15.70 -14.75 17.78
N LYS A 459 -16.78 -14.28 18.40
CA LYS A 459 -16.78 -13.83 19.79
C LYS A 459 -16.78 -14.98 20.81
N ALA A 460 -17.46 -16.08 20.50
CA ALA A 460 -17.45 -17.31 21.27
C ALA A 460 -16.05 -17.95 21.29
N GLU A 461 -15.35 -17.95 20.16
CA GLU A 461 -13.97 -18.39 20.04
C GLU A 461 -13.03 -17.54 20.90
N LEU A 462 -13.13 -16.20 20.79
CA LEU A 462 -12.36 -15.27 21.61
C LEU A 462 -12.60 -15.47 23.12
N HIS A 463 -13.84 -15.67 23.54
CA HIS A 463 -14.18 -15.92 24.95
C HIS A 463 -13.78 -17.32 25.44
N GLY A 464 -13.89 -18.33 24.59
CA GLY A 464 -13.42 -19.70 24.85
C GLY A 464 -11.91 -19.76 25.08
N MET A 465 -11.15 -18.88 24.43
CA MET A 465 -9.72 -18.67 24.66
C MET A 465 -9.46 -18.04 26.05
N THR A 466 -10.16 -16.95 26.41
CA THR A 466 -9.93 -16.25 27.69
C THR A 466 -10.25 -17.10 28.93
N LEU A 467 -11.26 -17.97 28.86
CA LEU A 467 -11.65 -18.87 29.96
C LEU A 467 -10.65 -20.00 30.20
N ARG A 468 -9.98 -20.48 29.14
CA ARG A 468 -8.93 -21.51 29.25
C ARG A 468 -7.65 -20.94 29.90
N ASP A 469 -7.32 -19.68 29.63
CA ASP A 469 -6.15 -19.02 30.22
C ASP A 469 -6.36 -18.65 31.70
N LYS A 470 -7.56 -18.21 32.10
CA LYS A 470 -7.91 -18.03 33.52
C LYS A 470 -7.81 -19.30 34.36
N LYS A 471 -7.93 -20.48 33.73
CA LYS A 471 -7.74 -21.79 34.39
C LYS A 471 -6.25 -22.15 34.57
N LYS A 472 -5.34 -21.52 33.82
CA LYS A 472 -3.89 -21.71 33.92
C LYS A 472 -3.19 -20.66 34.79
N SER A 473 -3.68 -19.41 34.84
CA SER A 473 -3.10 -18.35 35.70
C SER A 473 -3.93 -18.15 36.98
N ARG A 474 -3.46 -18.68 38.11
CA ARG A 474 -3.95 -18.31 39.46
C ARG A 474 -3.35 -16.96 39.87
N SER A 475 -3.83 -15.86 39.30
CA SER A 475 -3.63 -14.53 39.87
C SER A 475 -4.89 -13.68 39.61
N LYS A 476 -5.37 -12.98 40.65
CA LYS A 476 -6.54 -12.10 40.57
C LYS A 476 -6.18 -10.86 39.76
N PRO A 477 -6.90 -10.51 38.68
CA PRO A 477 -6.78 -9.20 38.07
C PRO A 477 -7.49 -8.16 38.95
N GLN A 478 -6.89 -6.97 39.10
CA GLN A 478 -7.62 -5.78 39.53
C GLN A 478 -8.69 -5.46 38.48
N ALA A 479 -9.96 -5.58 38.86
CA ALA A 479 -11.08 -5.21 38.01
C ALA A 479 -11.11 -3.69 37.85
N GLN A 480 -11.10 -3.22 36.60
CA GLN A 480 -11.58 -1.86 36.30
C GLN A 480 -13.06 -1.76 36.69
N PRO A 481 -13.55 -0.59 37.12
CA PRO A 481 -14.95 -0.39 37.44
C PRO A 481 -15.79 -0.50 36.16
N GLN A 482 -16.32 -1.70 35.89
CA GLN A 482 -17.31 -1.91 34.85
C GLN A 482 -18.68 -1.53 35.43
N SER A 483 -19.47 -0.76 34.67
CA SER A 483 -20.84 -0.45 35.05
C SER A 483 -21.67 -1.73 35.10
N ALA A 484 -22.64 -1.81 36.04
CA ALA A 484 -23.53 -2.97 36.17
C ALA A 484 -24.22 -3.35 34.84
N HIS A 485 -24.49 -2.36 33.99
CA HIS A 485 -25.03 -2.53 32.64
C HIS A 485 -24.11 -3.34 31.69
N GLY A 486 -22.79 -3.15 31.77
CA GLY A 486 -21.83 -3.87 30.92
C GLY A 486 -21.70 -5.36 31.25
N LEU A 487 -21.87 -5.73 32.52
CA LEU A 487 -21.86 -7.13 32.99
C LEU A 487 -23.11 -7.89 32.51
N VAL A 488 -24.28 -7.24 32.54
CA VAL A 488 -25.54 -7.82 32.05
C VAL A 488 -25.48 -8.04 30.54
N GLU A 489 -24.99 -7.04 29.79
CA GLU A 489 -24.80 -7.14 28.34
C GLU A 489 -23.86 -8.29 27.95
N GLN A 490 -22.72 -8.41 28.63
CA GLN A 490 -21.76 -9.48 28.37
C GLN A 490 -22.35 -10.86 28.65
N THR A 491 -23.21 -10.98 29.66
CA THR A 491 -23.86 -12.25 30.03
C THR A 491 -24.93 -12.66 28.99
N ALA A 492 -25.75 -11.71 28.53
CA ALA A 492 -26.74 -11.95 27.48
C ALA A 492 -26.08 -12.34 26.15
N LEU A 493 -24.97 -11.69 25.79
CA LEU A 493 -24.24 -12.00 24.56
C LEU A 493 -23.58 -13.38 24.60
N LEU A 494 -23.08 -13.81 25.76
CA LEU A 494 -22.52 -15.14 25.97
C LEU A 494 -23.59 -16.25 25.90
N ALA A 495 -24.82 -15.96 26.36
CA ALA A 495 -25.95 -16.87 26.20
C ALA A 495 -26.31 -17.07 24.73
N ALA A 496 -26.41 -15.99 23.95
CA ALA A 496 -26.64 -16.05 22.50
C ALA A 496 -25.51 -16.78 21.75
N CYS A 497 -24.25 -16.57 22.14
CA CYS A 497 -23.11 -17.31 21.60
C CYS A 497 -23.24 -18.83 21.84
N ALA A 498 -23.66 -19.24 23.04
CA ALA A 498 -23.80 -20.64 23.39
C ALA A 498 -24.92 -21.34 22.61
N GLU A 499 -25.99 -20.62 22.30
CA GLU A 499 -27.12 -21.10 21.49
C GLU A 499 -26.70 -21.35 20.04
N VAL A 500 -26.02 -20.41 19.38
CA VAL A 500 -25.53 -20.57 18.00
C VAL A 500 -24.53 -21.72 17.89
N VAL A 501 -23.60 -21.85 18.85
CA VAL A 501 -22.65 -22.98 18.87
C VAL A 501 -23.36 -24.33 19.07
N ALA A 502 -24.49 -24.36 19.77
CA ALA A 502 -25.29 -25.57 19.92
C ALA A 502 -26.02 -25.93 18.62
N LEU A 503 -26.55 -24.94 17.90
CA LEU A 503 -27.22 -25.14 16.61
C LEU A 503 -26.26 -25.63 15.52
N ASN A 504 -25.06 -25.04 15.39
CA ASN A 504 -24.06 -25.51 14.42
C ASN A 504 -23.62 -26.97 14.69
N LYS A 505 -23.49 -27.36 15.96
CA LYS A 505 -23.18 -28.76 16.33
C LYS A 505 -24.32 -29.73 16.01
N MET A 506 -25.57 -29.25 15.97
CA MET A 506 -26.72 -30.06 15.57
C MET A 506 -26.79 -30.22 14.05
N GLU A 507 -26.46 -29.18 13.27
CA GLU A 507 -26.37 -29.24 11.80
C GLU A 507 -25.22 -30.14 11.32
N GLU A 508 -24.02 -30.07 11.94
CA GLU A 508 -22.93 -31.02 11.65
C GLU A 508 -23.33 -32.48 11.95
N SER A 509 -24.27 -32.69 12.88
CA SER A 509 -24.76 -34.04 13.24
C SER A 509 -25.91 -34.55 12.36
N SER A 510 -26.60 -33.68 11.60
CA SER A 510 -27.65 -34.08 10.67
C SER A 510 -27.10 -34.46 9.29
N GLU A 511 -25.97 -33.90 8.87
CA GLU A 511 -25.27 -34.31 7.63
C GLU A 511 -24.48 -35.63 7.81
N ALA A 512 -24.15 -36.03 9.04
CA ALA A 512 -23.38 -37.25 9.35
C ALA A 512 -24.25 -38.51 9.66
N GLY A 513 -25.51 -38.57 9.19
CA GLY A 513 -26.54 -39.45 9.73
C GLY A 513 -27.08 -40.59 8.86
N THR A 514 -26.24 -41.45 8.25
CA THR A 514 -26.67 -42.82 7.86
C THR A 514 -25.68 -43.89 8.35
N SER A 515 -25.92 -44.43 9.54
CA SER A 515 -26.00 -45.87 9.84
C SER A 515 -25.79 -46.18 11.34
N GLY A 516 -26.61 -47.11 11.85
CA GLY A 516 -26.16 -48.04 12.90
C GLY A 516 -26.49 -47.73 14.38
N LYS A 517 -27.71 -48.09 14.81
CA LYS A 517 -28.08 -48.31 16.22
C LYS A 517 -27.18 -49.35 16.92
N ARG A 518 -26.78 -49.12 18.20
CA ARG A 518 -26.89 -50.14 19.28
C ARG A 518 -26.61 -49.61 20.71
N CYS A 519 -27.03 -50.44 21.67
CA CYS A 519 -27.54 -50.14 23.01
C CYS A 519 -26.52 -49.93 24.15
N LYS A 520 -27.04 -49.37 25.26
CA LYS A 520 -26.44 -49.13 26.60
C LYS A 520 -25.94 -50.40 27.32
N GLY A 521 -24.88 -50.24 28.13
CA GLY A 521 -24.52 -51.10 29.26
C GLY A 521 -23.47 -50.47 30.19
N LYS A 522 -23.72 -50.44 31.51
CA LYS A 522 -22.86 -49.88 32.58
C LYS A 522 -21.79 -50.88 33.04
N GLY A 523 -20.56 -50.42 33.36
CA GLY A 523 -19.56 -51.19 34.12
C GLY A 523 -18.24 -50.45 34.38
N LYS A 524 -17.80 -50.39 35.65
CA LYS A 524 -16.55 -49.78 36.15
C LYS A 524 -15.36 -50.79 36.14
N ARG A 525 -14.16 -50.41 35.65
CA ARG A 525 -12.83 -50.45 36.34
C ARG A 525 -11.60 -50.50 35.37
N LYS A 526 -10.69 -49.54 35.59
CA LYS A 526 -9.18 -49.49 35.52
C LYS A 526 -8.31 -50.40 34.62
N LYS A 527 -7.33 -49.71 33.98
CA LYS A 527 -5.95 -50.02 33.50
C LYS A 527 -5.74 -50.25 31.98
N ARG A 528 -4.76 -49.47 31.44
CA ARG A 528 -4.08 -49.48 30.10
C ARG A 528 -3.31 -50.80 29.84
N PRO A 529 -2.87 -51.16 28.58
CA PRO A 529 -2.34 -50.31 27.48
C PRO A 529 -2.78 -50.66 26.03
N ASP A 530 -2.25 -49.88 25.06
CA ASP A 530 -2.08 -50.01 23.57
C ASP A 530 -2.88 -51.10 22.81
N ASN A 531 -3.44 -50.89 21.62
CA ASN A 531 -2.89 -50.23 20.44
C ASN A 531 -3.98 -50.01 19.36
N THR A 532 -3.69 -49.12 18.40
CA THR A 532 -4.20 -49.04 16.99
C THR A 532 -5.57 -48.40 16.66
N GLU A 533 -5.45 -47.42 15.75
CA GLU A 533 -6.41 -46.88 14.76
C GLU A 533 -7.50 -45.91 15.23
N GLN A 534 -7.20 -44.60 15.16
CA GLN A 534 -8.21 -43.54 15.10
C GLN A 534 -8.00 -42.65 13.86
N GLN A 535 -9.05 -42.66 13.04
CA GLN A 535 -9.24 -41.86 11.84
C GLN A 535 -9.13 -40.36 12.12
N VAL A 536 -8.42 -39.71 11.22
CA VAL A 536 -8.25 -38.26 11.10
C VAL A 536 -9.60 -37.62 10.77
N SER A 537 -10.10 -36.75 11.65
CA SER A 537 -11.17 -35.79 11.33
C SER A 537 -10.52 -34.47 10.91
N GLU A 538 -10.66 -34.14 9.63
CA GLU A 538 -10.22 -32.90 9.00
C GLU A 538 -10.95 -31.69 9.61
N GLU A 539 -10.19 -30.67 10.03
CA GLU A 539 -10.72 -29.32 10.28
C GLU A 539 -10.84 -28.57 8.93
N PRO A 540 -11.90 -27.78 8.68
CA PRO A 540 -12.00 -27.02 7.45
C PRO A 540 -11.03 -25.83 7.48
N VAL A 541 -9.98 -25.94 6.66
CA VAL A 541 -9.09 -24.84 6.30
C VAL A 541 -9.86 -23.82 5.47
N ILE A 542 -9.91 -22.57 5.92
CA ILE A 542 -10.35 -21.43 5.09
C ILE A 542 -9.32 -21.26 3.96
N PRO A 543 -9.67 -21.50 2.68
CA PRO A 543 -8.72 -21.28 1.60
C PRO A 543 -8.75 -19.80 1.22
N LEU A 544 -7.74 -19.06 1.66
CA LEU A 544 -7.24 -17.92 0.90
C LEU A 544 -6.42 -18.48 -0.27
N GLN A 545 -7.09 -18.83 -1.37
CA GLN A 545 -6.44 -19.08 -2.65
C GLN A 545 -6.79 -17.98 -3.65
N ASN A 546 -5.73 -17.23 -3.95
CA ASN A 546 -5.44 -16.56 -5.21
C ASN A 546 -6.01 -17.36 -6.40
N THR A 547 -7.05 -16.85 -7.06
CA THR A 547 -7.51 -17.35 -8.35
C THR A 547 -7.40 -16.21 -9.35
N GLY A 548 -6.54 -16.42 -10.35
CA GLY A 548 -6.54 -15.60 -11.54
C GLY A 548 -7.92 -15.65 -12.20
N ALA A 549 -8.29 -14.54 -12.81
CA ALA A 549 -9.51 -14.39 -13.58
C ALA A 549 -9.72 -15.56 -14.55
N THR A 550 -10.59 -16.49 -14.16
CA THR A 550 -11.28 -17.41 -15.06
C THR A 550 -12.72 -16.93 -15.16
N ASP A 551 -13.11 -16.58 -16.37
CA ASP A 551 -14.52 -16.45 -16.77
C ASP A 551 -15.28 -17.68 -16.28
N MET A 552 -16.17 -17.47 -15.31
CA MET A 552 -17.20 -18.44 -14.94
C MET A 552 -18.52 -17.82 -15.39
N SER A 553 -18.88 -18.09 -16.65
CA SER A 553 -20.19 -17.82 -17.21
C SER A 553 -21.26 -18.58 -16.41
N LEU A 554 -22.29 -17.87 -15.96
CA LEU A 554 -23.47 -18.39 -15.30
C LEU A 554 -24.31 -19.25 -16.27
N GLU A 555 -24.05 -20.55 -16.30
CA GLU A 555 -24.99 -21.55 -16.80
C GLU A 555 -25.24 -22.61 -15.72
N ASN A 556 -26.09 -22.25 -14.75
CA ASN A 556 -27.03 -23.13 -14.05
C ASN A 556 -27.47 -22.49 -12.73
N VAL A 557 -28.55 -21.73 -12.78
CA VAL A 557 -29.39 -21.48 -11.60
C VAL A 557 -30.79 -21.93 -11.94
N GLY A 558 -31.26 -22.94 -11.21
CA GLY A 558 -32.63 -23.43 -11.27
C GLY A 558 -33.62 -22.28 -11.06
N ALA A 559 -34.69 -22.32 -11.83
CA ALA A 559 -35.75 -21.33 -11.87
C ALA A 559 -36.30 -20.97 -10.48
N SER A 560 -35.85 -19.84 -9.92
CA SER A 560 -36.60 -18.94 -9.02
C SER A 560 -35.71 -17.78 -8.50
N SER A 561 -35.35 -16.82 -9.35
CA SER A 561 -35.29 -15.39 -8.99
C SER A 561 -35.21 -14.54 -10.27
N LEU A 562 -36.07 -13.52 -10.34
CA LEU A 562 -36.39 -12.70 -11.52
C LEU A 562 -35.36 -11.58 -11.83
N VAL A 563 -34.07 -11.78 -11.58
CA VAL A 563 -33.07 -10.69 -11.64
C VAL A 563 -32.23 -10.80 -12.93
N PRO A 564 -31.98 -9.69 -13.66
CA PRO A 564 -31.12 -9.71 -14.85
C PRO A 564 -29.68 -10.13 -14.49
N PRO A 565 -28.88 -10.63 -15.46
CA PRO A 565 -27.48 -10.98 -15.21
C PRO A 565 -26.69 -9.71 -14.84
N VAL A 566 -26.36 -9.56 -13.56
CA VAL A 566 -25.60 -8.42 -13.02
C VAL A 566 -24.11 -8.76 -12.99
N GLN A 567 -23.29 -7.87 -13.56
CA GLN A 567 -21.84 -7.93 -13.43
C GLN A 567 -21.36 -6.89 -12.43
N TYR A 568 -20.50 -7.31 -11.50
CA TYR A 568 -19.91 -6.42 -10.50
C TYR A 568 -18.50 -6.01 -10.89
N TYR A 569 -18.19 -4.75 -10.69
CA TYR A 569 -16.87 -4.18 -10.95
C TYR A 569 -16.35 -3.45 -9.72
N ALA A 570 -15.16 -3.83 -9.27
CA ALA A 570 -14.43 -3.14 -8.22
C ALA A 570 -13.50 -2.08 -8.84
N LEU A 571 -13.74 -0.81 -8.50
CA LEU A 571 -12.97 0.33 -9.00
C LEU A 571 -11.49 0.26 -8.59
N GLU A 572 -11.17 -0.30 -7.42
CA GLU A 572 -9.77 -0.46 -6.95
C GLU A 572 -8.98 -1.51 -7.74
N SER A 573 -9.63 -2.42 -8.45
CA SER A 573 -8.96 -3.46 -9.24
C SER A 573 -8.35 -2.93 -10.55
N ASP A 574 -8.49 -1.62 -10.84
CA ASP A 574 -7.90 -0.87 -11.98
C ASP A 574 -7.98 -1.64 -13.31
N GLN A 575 -9.08 -2.36 -13.55
CA GLN A 575 -9.27 -3.09 -14.82
C GLN A 575 -9.69 -2.10 -15.91
N TYR A 576 -8.70 -1.57 -16.60
CA TYR A 576 -8.96 -0.70 -17.75
C TYR A 576 -9.83 -1.42 -18.79
N ARG A 577 -10.80 -0.69 -19.34
CA ARG A 577 -11.71 -1.13 -20.43
C ARG A 577 -12.77 -2.16 -20.05
N ILE A 578 -13.15 -2.28 -18.77
CA ILE A 578 -14.31 -3.10 -18.38
C ILE A 578 -15.57 -2.72 -19.16
N LEU A 579 -15.77 -1.42 -19.43
CA LEU A 579 -16.91 -0.91 -20.20
C LEU A 579 -16.89 -1.38 -21.67
N ASP A 580 -15.70 -1.45 -22.31
CA ASP A 580 -15.57 -1.93 -23.69
C ASP A 580 -15.82 -3.44 -23.78
N THR A 581 -15.38 -4.21 -22.77
CA THR A 581 -15.58 -5.67 -22.71
C THR A 581 -17.03 -6.05 -22.41
N THR A 582 -17.64 -5.39 -21.41
CA THR A 582 -18.99 -5.73 -20.95
C THR A 582 -20.05 -5.13 -21.84
N GLY A 583 -19.79 -3.96 -22.43
CA GLY A 583 -20.74 -3.23 -23.28
C GLY A 583 -22.08 -2.97 -22.61
N PRO A 584 -22.13 -2.37 -21.41
CA PRO A 584 -23.35 -2.31 -20.61
C PRO A 584 -24.33 -1.26 -21.14
N SER A 585 -25.62 -1.52 -21.00
CA SER A 585 -26.70 -0.56 -21.30
C SER A 585 -27.18 0.16 -20.04
N TYR A 586 -27.08 -0.51 -18.90
CA TYR A 586 -27.42 0.02 -17.59
C TYR A 586 -26.19 -0.03 -16.68
N VAL A 587 -25.87 1.10 -16.04
CA VAL A 587 -24.76 1.17 -15.07
C VAL A 587 -25.28 1.72 -13.75
N ILE A 588 -25.07 0.97 -12.67
CA ILE A 588 -25.39 1.41 -11.32
C ILE A 588 -24.07 1.76 -10.62
N VAL A 589 -23.88 3.04 -10.34
CA VAL A 589 -22.72 3.55 -9.63
C VAL A 589 -23.05 3.60 -8.14
N TYR A 590 -22.67 2.54 -7.43
CA TYR A 590 -22.94 2.41 -5.99
C TYR A 590 -22.05 3.34 -5.15
N ASP A 591 -20.78 3.44 -5.54
CA ASP A 591 -19.80 4.38 -5.00
C ASP A 591 -19.30 5.29 -6.14
N PRO A 592 -19.57 6.60 -6.12
CA PRO A 592 -19.19 7.50 -7.19
C PRO A 592 -17.70 7.83 -7.15
N ASP A 593 -17.02 7.61 -8.28
CA ASP A 593 -15.63 8.02 -8.51
C ASP A 593 -15.50 8.86 -9.79
N MET A 594 -14.78 9.98 -9.68
CA MET A 594 -14.62 10.94 -10.77
C MET A 594 -13.94 10.35 -12.02
N LYS A 595 -13.00 9.41 -11.85
CA LYS A 595 -12.31 8.79 -13.00
C LYS A 595 -13.28 7.90 -13.76
N PHE A 596 -14.05 7.08 -13.05
CA PHE A 596 -15.01 6.16 -13.65
C PHE A 596 -16.14 6.90 -14.38
N VAL A 597 -16.67 7.98 -13.81
CA VAL A 597 -17.68 8.82 -14.49
C VAL A 597 -17.20 9.30 -15.85
N ARG A 598 -15.95 9.76 -15.95
CA ARG A 598 -15.37 10.21 -17.22
C ARG A 598 -15.09 9.08 -18.19
N GLU A 599 -14.72 7.90 -17.69
CA GLU A 599 -14.59 6.70 -18.53
C GLU A 599 -15.92 6.30 -19.16
N MET A 600 -17.04 6.48 -18.43
CA MET A 600 -18.39 6.25 -18.94
C MET A 600 -18.79 7.26 -20.01
N GLU A 601 -18.48 8.54 -19.83
CA GLU A 601 -18.67 9.58 -20.86
C GLU A 601 -17.90 9.24 -22.14
N VAL A 602 -16.61 8.86 -22.00
CA VAL A 602 -15.77 8.45 -23.13
C VAL A 602 -16.31 7.19 -23.80
N PHE A 603 -16.82 6.22 -23.05
CA PHE A 603 -17.42 5.00 -23.59
C PHE A 603 -18.70 5.31 -24.39
N LYS A 604 -19.57 6.18 -23.87
CA LYS A 604 -20.79 6.62 -24.56
C LYS A 604 -20.47 7.41 -25.84
N ALA A 605 -19.49 8.31 -25.79
CA ALA A 605 -19.04 9.05 -26.97
C ALA A 605 -18.45 8.14 -28.06
N LYS A 606 -17.79 7.03 -27.69
CA LYS A 606 -17.32 6.02 -28.66
C LYS A 606 -18.45 5.22 -29.30
N HIS A 607 -19.58 5.07 -28.61
CA HIS A 607 -20.73 4.29 -29.06
C HIS A 607 -22.03 5.11 -29.01
N PRO A 608 -22.20 6.13 -29.87
CA PRO A 608 -23.36 7.03 -29.80
C PRO A 608 -24.71 6.30 -29.91
N GLN A 609 -24.75 5.22 -30.70
CA GLN A 609 -25.95 4.41 -30.97
C GLN A 609 -26.45 3.61 -29.76
N ARG A 610 -25.60 3.32 -28.76
CA ARG A 610 -25.99 2.54 -27.59
C ARG A 610 -26.65 3.43 -26.54
N ARG A 611 -27.82 3.06 -26.03
CA ARG A 611 -28.41 3.76 -24.88
C ARG A 611 -27.66 3.35 -23.61
N LEU A 612 -27.14 4.34 -22.88
CA LEU A 612 -26.47 4.14 -21.59
C LEU A 612 -27.26 4.90 -20.54
N LYS A 613 -27.96 4.19 -19.65
CA LYS A 613 -28.66 4.75 -18.48
C LYS A 613 -27.82 4.50 -17.23
N VAL A 614 -27.56 5.57 -16.49
CA VAL A 614 -26.63 5.60 -15.37
C VAL A 614 -27.38 6.01 -14.11
N TYR A 615 -27.33 5.19 -13.07
CA TYR A 615 -27.89 5.49 -11.77
C TYR A 615 -26.77 5.82 -10.79
N PHE A 616 -26.74 7.03 -10.25
CA PHE A 616 -25.84 7.41 -9.17
C PHE A 616 -26.52 7.29 -7.82
N LEU A 617 -25.87 6.61 -6.87
CA LEU A 617 -26.32 6.53 -5.50
C LEU A 617 -25.43 7.40 -4.60
N PHE A 618 -26.00 8.44 -4.01
CA PHE A 618 -25.33 9.31 -3.03
C PHE A 618 -26.02 9.22 -1.68
N TYR A 619 -25.25 9.19 -0.59
CA TYR A 619 -25.84 9.48 0.71
C TYR A 619 -26.03 10.99 0.93
N GLU A 620 -27.21 11.40 1.37
CA GLU A 620 -27.49 12.78 1.78
C GLU A 620 -26.72 13.16 3.04
N GLU A 621 -26.29 14.42 3.11
CA GLU A 621 -25.54 15.00 4.24
C GLU A 621 -24.28 14.19 4.67
N SER A 622 -23.80 13.32 3.77
CA SER A 622 -22.68 12.43 4.04
C SER A 622 -21.34 13.03 3.65
N THR A 623 -20.28 12.39 4.14
CA THR A 623 -18.90 12.71 3.73
C THR A 623 -18.59 12.25 2.30
N GLU A 624 -19.38 11.35 1.71
CA GLU A 624 -19.18 10.80 0.36
C GLU A 624 -19.40 11.87 -0.72
N GLY A 625 -20.57 12.52 -0.71
CA GLY A 625 -20.91 13.57 -1.69
C GLY A 625 -19.93 14.75 -1.63
N LYS A 626 -19.63 15.24 -0.43
CA LYS A 626 -18.62 16.30 -0.22
C LYS A 626 -17.24 15.90 -0.75
N LYS A 627 -16.86 14.62 -0.58
CA LYS A 627 -15.57 14.11 -1.07
C LYS A 627 -15.51 14.08 -2.59
N PHE A 628 -16.61 13.69 -3.24
CA PHE A 628 -16.73 13.68 -4.70
C PHE A 628 -16.65 15.11 -5.26
N GLU A 629 -17.47 16.04 -4.76
CA GLU A 629 -17.49 17.44 -5.19
C GLU A 629 -16.13 18.14 -4.97
N ALA A 630 -15.55 17.99 -3.78
CA ALA A 630 -14.23 18.55 -3.48
C ALA A 630 -13.13 17.94 -4.36
N SER A 631 -13.29 16.68 -4.80
CA SER A 631 -12.35 16.10 -5.75
C SER A 631 -12.43 16.83 -7.10
N ILE A 632 -13.63 17.03 -7.62
CA ILE A 632 -13.82 17.76 -8.88
C ILE A 632 -13.25 19.18 -8.76
N GLN A 633 -13.63 19.92 -7.70
CA GLN A 633 -13.17 21.29 -7.47
C GLN A 633 -11.64 21.38 -7.40
N ARG A 634 -10.98 20.51 -6.62
CA ARG A 634 -9.51 20.52 -6.51
C ARG A 634 -8.80 20.23 -7.83
N GLU A 635 -9.38 19.38 -8.69
CA GLU A 635 -8.77 19.14 -10.00
C GLU A 635 -8.97 20.33 -10.94
N THR A 636 -10.16 20.93 -10.95
CA THR A 636 -10.43 22.17 -11.72
C THR A 636 -9.48 23.29 -11.31
N THR A 637 -9.36 23.57 -10.01
CA THR A 637 -8.41 24.56 -9.49
C THR A 637 -6.96 24.20 -9.84
N ALA A 638 -6.59 22.91 -9.84
CA ALA A 638 -5.27 22.48 -10.27
C ALA A 638 -5.02 22.80 -11.75
N PHE A 639 -5.96 22.51 -12.64
CA PHE A 639 -5.80 22.86 -14.06
C PHE A 639 -5.78 24.37 -14.29
N GLU A 640 -6.63 25.15 -13.63
CA GLU A 640 -6.61 26.62 -13.73
C GLU A 640 -5.26 27.20 -13.31
N THR A 641 -4.69 26.70 -12.19
CA THR A 641 -3.36 27.15 -11.75
C THR A 641 -2.27 26.75 -12.73
N LEU A 642 -2.31 25.54 -13.31
CA LEU A 642 -1.37 25.11 -14.36
C LEU A 642 -1.50 25.97 -15.63
N ILE A 643 -2.71 26.35 -16.04
CA ILE A 643 -2.94 27.23 -17.19
C ILE A 643 -2.36 28.63 -16.93
N ARG A 644 -2.60 29.19 -15.74
CA ARG A 644 -2.01 30.48 -15.33
C ARG A 644 -0.48 30.42 -15.30
N GLN A 645 0.09 29.35 -14.75
CA GLN A 645 1.54 29.13 -14.74
C GLN A 645 2.10 28.96 -16.15
N LYS A 646 1.41 28.23 -17.04
CA LYS A 646 1.81 28.06 -18.44
C LYS A 646 1.85 29.41 -19.16
N ALA A 647 0.90 30.30 -18.89
CA ALA A 647 0.83 31.62 -19.50
C ALA A 647 1.95 32.57 -19.01
N SER A 648 2.41 32.42 -17.76
CA SER A 648 3.51 33.22 -17.20
C SER A 648 4.90 32.60 -17.36
N MET A 649 4.98 31.33 -17.77
CA MET A 649 6.23 30.58 -17.84
C MET A 649 7.09 31.03 -19.04
N ILE A 650 8.26 31.57 -18.72
CA ILE A 650 9.34 31.80 -19.69
C ILE A 650 10.35 30.67 -19.49
N ILE A 651 10.39 29.70 -20.40
CA ILE A 651 11.45 28.68 -20.38
C ILE A 651 12.63 29.25 -21.18
N PRO A 652 13.75 29.64 -20.55
CA PRO A 652 14.90 30.13 -21.29
C PRO A 652 15.41 29.03 -22.23
N VAL A 653 15.29 29.29 -23.54
CA VAL A 653 15.68 28.37 -24.63
C VAL A 653 17.15 27.98 -24.53
N ASP A 654 17.97 28.87 -23.97
CA ASP A 654 19.40 28.67 -23.81
C ASP A 654 19.77 27.81 -22.62
N GLN A 655 18.98 27.68 -21.54
CA GLN A 655 19.40 26.80 -20.43
C GLN A 655 19.30 25.31 -20.79
N VAL A 656 18.26 24.88 -21.51
CA VAL A 656 18.17 23.48 -21.98
C VAL A 656 19.28 23.20 -22.99
N SER A 657 19.56 24.16 -23.86
CA SER A 657 20.63 24.06 -24.86
C SER A 657 22.01 24.09 -24.21
N ILE A 658 22.30 24.99 -23.26
CA ILE A 658 23.55 25.09 -22.49
C ILE A 658 23.69 23.96 -21.48
N GLN A 659 22.61 23.37 -20.98
CA GLN A 659 22.67 22.22 -20.09
C GLN A 659 22.89 20.94 -20.90
N ILE A 660 22.24 20.78 -22.06
CA ILE A 660 22.56 19.71 -23.03
C ILE A 660 23.97 19.90 -23.61
N ILE A 661 24.39 21.13 -23.93
CA ILE A 661 25.71 21.48 -24.46
C ILE A 661 26.75 21.42 -23.35
N GLY A 662 26.43 21.74 -22.10
CA GLY A 662 27.29 21.70 -20.93
C GLY A 662 27.51 20.26 -20.47
N TYR A 663 26.47 19.43 -20.45
CA TYR A 663 26.61 17.99 -20.32
C TYR A 663 27.36 17.41 -21.51
N ALA A 664 27.01 17.78 -22.75
CA ALA A 664 27.79 17.40 -23.92
C ALA A 664 29.18 18.03 -23.93
N PHE A 665 29.49 19.10 -23.21
CA PHE A 665 30.83 19.68 -23.08
C PHE A 665 31.59 18.86 -22.06
N VAL A 666 30.98 18.43 -20.96
CA VAL A 666 31.57 17.44 -20.05
C VAL A 666 31.84 16.13 -20.81
N TYR A 667 30.95 15.66 -21.69
CA TYR A 667 31.16 14.43 -22.49
C TYR A 667 31.98 14.62 -23.78
N SER A 668 32.04 15.82 -24.36
CA SER A 668 32.79 16.15 -25.58
C SER A 668 34.17 16.67 -25.24
N TRP A 669 34.39 17.28 -24.07
CA TRP A 669 35.73 17.50 -23.52
C TRP A 669 36.42 16.17 -23.27
N VAL A 670 35.67 15.14 -22.85
CA VAL A 670 36.13 13.74 -22.77
C VAL A 670 36.53 13.18 -24.16
N GLY A 671 36.09 13.77 -25.27
CA GLY A 671 36.45 13.37 -26.64
C GLY A 671 37.39 14.32 -27.41
N VAL A 672 37.51 15.60 -27.02
CA VAL A 672 38.12 16.66 -27.86
C VAL A 672 39.42 17.24 -27.28
N LEU A 673 39.85 16.86 -26.07
CA LEU A 673 41.15 17.29 -25.55
C LEU A 673 42.36 16.54 -26.18
N GLN A 674 42.30 16.24 -27.47
CA GLN A 674 43.43 15.73 -28.25
C GLN A 674 44.11 16.80 -29.12
N THR A 675 43.59 18.03 -29.27
CA THR A 675 44.16 18.94 -30.30
C THR A 675 44.25 20.45 -30.05
N LEU A 676 44.02 21.05 -28.87
CA LEU A 676 44.29 22.50 -28.70
C LEU A 676 44.89 22.89 -27.34
N ASP A 677 46.14 23.36 -27.39
CA ASP A 677 46.88 24.06 -26.34
C ASP A 677 46.23 25.42 -26.02
N VAL A 678 45.73 25.60 -24.79
CA VAL A 678 45.51 26.94 -24.18
C VAL A 678 45.89 26.89 -22.69
N PRO A 679 46.67 27.85 -22.15
CA PRO A 679 47.34 27.71 -20.86
C PRO A 679 46.47 28.10 -19.65
N SER A 680 46.54 27.30 -18.58
CA SER A 680 45.91 27.55 -17.27
C SER A 680 46.85 28.35 -16.34
N PRO A 681 46.33 29.25 -15.48
CA PRO A 681 47.13 30.03 -14.53
C PRO A 681 47.59 29.21 -13.32
N GLN A 682 48.78 29.56 -12.84
CA GLN A 682 49.64 28.80 -11.93
C GLN A 682 49.17 28.80 -10.46
N ALA A 683 49.31 27.64 -9.80
CA ALA A 683 49.48 27.49 -8.35
C ALA A 683 50.34 26.22 -8.06
N PRO A 684 51.05 26.14 -6.91
CA PRO A 684 52.47 25.83 -6.90
C PRO A 684 52.83 24.34 -6.85
N SER A 685 53.96 24.07 -7.47
CA SER A 685 54.64 22.80 -7.66
C SER A 685 55.21 22.19 -6.37
N SER A 686 54.87 20.93 -6.09
CA SER A 686 55.77 20.00 -5.41
C SER A 686 56.35 19.02 -6.44
N VAL A 687 57.60 19.27 -6.82
CA VAL A 687 58.35 18.50 -7.81
C VAL A 687 58.84 17.20 -7.15
N SER A 688 58.32 16.05 -7.57
CA SER A 688 58.97 14.75 -7.33
C SER A 688 59.67 14.31 -8.61
N SER A 689 60.99 14.50 -8.65
CA SER A 689 61.85 14.07 -9.74
C SER A 689 62.12 12.57 -9.62
N ARG A 690 61.44 11.75 -10.43
CA ARG A 690 61.88 10.42 -10.86
C ARG A 690 61.05 10.04 -12.10
N LYS A 691 61.48 10.57 -13.24
CA LYS A 691 60.91 10.34 -14.56
C LYS A 691 61.72 9.22 -15.24
N ALA A 692 61.13 8.05 -15.41
CA ALA A 692 61.65 7.00 -16.29
C ALA A 692 60.50 6.43 -17.12
N GLY A 693 60.60 6.56 -18.44
CA GLY A 693 59.93 5.67 -19.41
C GLY A 693 58.47 5.92 -19.80
N GLY A 694 58.24 6.84 -20.74
CA GLY A 694 57.57 6.53 -22.02
C GLY A 694 56.20 5.80 -22.08
N ARG A 695 55.28 5.95 -21.13
CA ARG A 695 53.85 5.64 -21.36
C ARG A 695 53.02 6.91 -21.34
N LYS A 696 52.21 7.15 -22.38
CA LYS A 696 51.15 8.17 -22.37
C LYS A 696 50.25 7.87 -21.15
N ASN A 697 50.29 8.73 -20.14
CA ASN A 697 49.28 8.71 -19.08
C ASN A 697 47.95 9.07 -19.74
N MET A 698 47.11 8.07 -20.01
CA MET A 698 45.68 8.33 -20.17
C MET A 698 45.22 8.88 -18.82
N GLU A 699 44.74 10.12 -18.78
CA GLU A 699 44.15 10.68 -17.57
C GLU A 699 43.02 9.74 -17.12
N LYS A 700 43.22 9.05 -16.00
CA LYS A 700 42.23 8.13 -15.45
C LYS A 700 41.09 8.95 -14.87
N HIS A 701 39.94 8.95 -15.54
CA HIS A 701 38.70 9.47 -14.97
C HIS A 701 38.34 8.70 -13.70
N MET A 702 37.93 9.43 -12.65
CA MET A 702 37.57 8.87 -11.35
C MET A 702 36.37 7.92 -11.48
N GLN A 703 36.54 6.65 -11.09
CA GLN A 703 35.52 5.60 -11.17
C GLN A 703 35.01 5.17 -9.80
N ILE A 704 33.72 4.90 -9.68
CA ILE A 704 33.12 4.39 -8.43
C ILE A 704 32.27 3.17 -8.76
N VAL A 705 32.45 2.10 -8.00
CA VAL A 705 31.57 0.93 -8.07
C VAL A 705 30.40 1.16 -7.14
N VAL A 706 29.19 0.98 -7.65
CA VAL A 706 27.93 1.26 -6.94
C VAL A 706 27.05 0.02 -6.98
N ASP A 707 26.48 -0.34 -5.83
CA ASP A 707 25.50 -1.41 -5.77
C ASP A 707 24.28 -1.09 -6.66
N MET A 708 23.89 -2.05 -7.50
CA MET A 708 22.66 -1.98 -8.28
C MET A 708 21.42 -1.60 -7.45
N ARG A 709 21.34 -1.96 -6.17
CA ARG A 709 20.21 -1.63 -5.26
C ARG A 709 20.11 -0.14 -4.96
N GLU A 710 21.24 0.54 -5.00
CA GLU A 710 21.37 1.92 -4.56
C GLU A 710 20.94 2.94 -5.64
N PHE A 711 20.70 2.50 -6.88
CA PHE A 711 20.06 3.30 -7.95
C PHE A 711 18.58 3.63 -7.69
N SER A 712 18.02 3.12 -6.60
CA SER A 712 16.74 3.61 -6.06
C SER A 712 16.88 4.99 -5.40
N SER A 713 18.10 5.36 -5.00
CA SER A 713 18.41 6.65 -4.39
C SER A 713 18.84 7.70 -5.42
N SER A 714 18.90 8.95 -4.97
CA SER A 714 19.32 10.11 -5.77
C SER A 714 20.84 10.28 -5.90
N LEU A 715 21.65 9.63 -5.04
CA LEU A 715 23.08 9.91 -4.96
C LEU A 715 23.86 9.48 -6.22
N PRO A 716 23.63 8.30 -6.83
CA PRO A 716 24.32 7.91 -8.06
C PRO A 716 24.13 8.94 -9.18
N CYS A 717 22.94 9.53 -9.28
CA CYS A 717 22.68 10.57 -10.25
C CYS A 717 23.56 11.81 -10.03
N VAL A 718 23.76 12.24 -8.78
CA VAL A 718 24.57 13.41 -8.44
C VAL A 718 26.07 13.14 -8.63
N LEU A 719 26.55 11.94 -8.30
CA LEU A 719 27.94 11.53 -8.52
C LEU A 719 28.32 11.62 -10.01
N HIS A 720 27.43 11.18 -10.88
CA HIS A 720 27.63 11.27 -12.32
C HIS A 720 27.64 12.73 -12.82
N GLN A 721 26.81 13.60 -12.24
CA GLN A 721 26.82 15.04 -12.57
C GLN A 721 28.14 15.72 -12.21
N GLN A 722 28.83 15.25 -11.17
CA GLN A 722 30.17 15.72 -10.79
C GLN A 722 31.30 15.15 -11.69
N GLY A 723 30.96 14.39 -12.74
CA GLY A 723 31.93 13.87 -13.69
C GLY A 723 32.58 12.54 -13.28
N MET A 724 32.07 11.87 -12.25
CA MET A 724 32.56 10.53 -11.86
C MET A 724 31.94 9.44 -12.73
N ARG A 725 32.75 8.48 -13.17
CA ARG A 725 32.29 7.30 -13.91
C ARG A 725 31.69 6.30 -12.91
N ILE A 726 30.45 5.88 -13.15
CA ILE A 726 29.74 4.94 -12.28
C ILE A 726 29.74 3.55 -12.89
N LEU A 727 30.14 2.55 -12.11
CA LEU A 727 30.13 1.14 -12.47
C LEU A 727 29.04 0.42 -11.66
N PRO A 728 27.87 0.14 -12.24
CA PRO A 728 26.78 -0.55 -11.55
C PRO A 728 27.05 -2.05 -11.45
N VAL A 729 27.16 -2.55 -10.21
CA VAL A 729 27.53 -3.94 -9.90
C VAL A 729 26.67 -4.44 -8.73
N THR A 730 26.36 -5.74 -8.65
CA THR A 730 25.76 -6.31 -7.43
C THR A 730 26.83 -6.56 -6.38
N LEU A 731 26.74 -5.86 -5.25
CA LEU A 731 27.70 -5.99 -4.15
C LEU A 731 27.04 -6.72 -2.97
N GLU A 732 27.76 -7.66 -2.36
CA GLU A 732 27.32 -8.30 -1.10
C GLU A 732 27.66 -7.44 0.12
N VAL A 733 28.74 -6.64 0.04
CA VAL A 733 29.29 -5.87 1.17
C VAL A 733 29.44 -4.39 0.81
N GLY A 734 28.60 -3.56 1.43
CA GLY A 734 28.56 -2.10 1.29
C GLY A 734 27.83 -1.62 0.03
N ASP A 735 27.60 -0.30 -0.03
CA ASP A 735 26.80 0.33 -1.10
C ASP A 735 27.68 0.95 -2.19
N TYR A 736 28.83 1.52 -1.81
CA TYR A 736 29.78 2.15 -2.72
C TYR A 736 31.21 1.67 -2.43
N VAL A 737 31.98 1.38 -3.47
CA VAL A 737 33.42 1.12 -3.36
C VAL A 737 34.16 2.20 -4.10
N LEU A 738 34.87 3.05 -3.35
CA LEU A 738 35.59 4.21 -3.89
C LEU A 738 37.00 3.84 -4.39
N SER A 739 37.61 2.85 -3.73
CA SER A 739 38.97 2.32 -3.96
C SER A 739 39.00 0.86 -3.49
N PRO A 740 39.94 0.01 -3.94
CA PRO A 740 40.08 -1.37 -3.46
C PRO A 740 40.13 -1.53 -1.94
N GLU A 741 40.45 -0.45 -1.23
CA GLU A 741 40.54 -0.42 0.23
C GLU A 741 39.35 0.24 0.93
N ILE A 742 38.63 1.12 0.24
CA ILE A 742 37.61 2.00 0.82
C ILE A 742 36.22 1.53 0.39
N CYS A 743 35.46 1.04 1.35
CA CYS A 743 34.06 0.67 1.19
C CYS A 743 33.18 1.61 2.01
N VAL A 744 32.07 2.06 1.44
CA VAL A 744 31.13 3.00 2.05
C VAL A 744 29.75 2.35 2.13
N GLU A 745 29.17 2.36 3.33
CA GLU A 745 27.75 2.12 3.57
C GLU A 745 27.07 3.48 3.78
N ARG A 746 26.04 3.77 2.99
CA ARG A 746 25.28 5.02 3.09
C ARG A 746 24.04 4.80 3.96
N LYS A 747 23.83 5.69 4.92
CA LYS A 747 22.62 5.69 5.76
C LYS A 747 21.96 7.07 5.78
N SER A 748 20.69 7.11 5.43
CA SER A 748 19.85 8.27 5.76
C SER A 748 19.63 8.33 7.28
N ILE A 749 19.29 9.49 7.82
CA ILE A 749 19.01 9.63 9.27
C ILE A 749 17.91 8.66 9.72
N ALA A 750 16.81 8.53 8.97
CA ALA A 750 15.73 7.61 9.33
C ALA A 750 16.20 6.15 9.34
N ASP A 751 16.98 5.75 8.33
CA ASP A 751 17.53 4.40 8.24
C ASP A 751 18.58 4.12 9.31
N LEU A 752 19.29 5.15 9.78
CA LEU A 752 20.23 5.05 10.89
C LEU A 752 19.48 4.66 12.17
N TYR A 753 18.42 5.38 12.53
CA TYR A 753 17.59 5.05 13.70
C TYR A 753 16.96 3.65 13.57
N ALA A 754 16.45 3.30 12.39
CA ALA A 754 15.85 1.98 12.16
C ALA A 754 16.88 0.84 12.24
N SER A 755 18.08 1.04 11.68
CA SER A 755 19.15 0.04 11.68
C SER A 755 19.79 -0.16 13.06
N PHE A 756 19.89 0.88 13.89
CA PHE A 756 20.28 0.76 15.30
C PHE A 756 19.20 0.15 16.19
N SER A 757 17.93 0.24 15.80
CA SER A 757 16.82 -0.39 16.53
C SER A 757 16.70 -1.88 16.21
N SER A 758 16.99 -2.27 14.97
CA SER A 758 16.98 -3.67 14.51
C SER A 758 18.29 -4.42 14.74
N GLY A 759 19.39 -3.72 15.01
CA GLY A 759 20.74 -4.32 15.11
C GLY A 759 21.42 -4.57 13.76
N ARG A 760 20.74 -4.31 12.63
CA ARG A 760 21.26 -4.55 11.27
C ARG A 760 22.59 -3.85 11.01
N LEU A 761 22.76 -2.61 11.50
CA LEU A 761 23.98 -1.82 11.24
C LEU A 761 25.24 -2.48 11.82
N TYR A 762 25.11 -3.17 12.95
CA TYR A 762 26.24 -3.86 13.59
C TYR A 762 26.79 -4.97 12.69
N HIS A 763 25.92 -5.83 12.14
CA HIS A 763 26.33 -6.89 11.22
C HIS A 763 26.89 -6.34 9.89
N GLN A 764 26.35 -5.22 9.42
CA GLN A 764 26.90 -4.53 8.24
C GLN A 764 28.32 -4.01 8.52
N ALA A 765 28.55 -3.37 9.66
CA ALA A 765 29.87 -2.89 10.08
C ALA A 765 30.88 -4.03 10.29
N GLU A 766 30.45 -5.13 10.90
CA GLU A 766 31.25 -6.35 11.07
C GLU A 766 31.71 -6.91 9.72
N THR A 767 30.76 -7.06 8.78
CA THR A 767 31.04 -7.58 7.44
C THR A 767 31.98 -6.65 6.66
N MET A 768 31.75 -5.34 6.69
CA MET A 768 32.65 -4.37 6.03
C MET A 768 34.07 -4.39 6.60
N THR A 769 34.21 -4.46 7.94
CA THR A 769 35.52 -4.45 8.61
C THR A 769 36.31 -5.72 8.35
N ARG A 770 35.63 -6.85 8.08
CA ARG A 770 36.26 -8.11 7.72
C ARG A 770 36.94 -8.08 6.36
N TYR A 771 36.29 -7.48 5.36
CA TYR A 771 36.74 -7.54 3.96
C TYR A 771 37.50 -6.31 3.48
N TYR A 772 37.20 -5.12 4.01
CA TYR A 772 37.79 -3.87 3.55
C TYR A 772 38.76 -3.27 4.56
N ARG A 773 39.77 -2.55 4.04
CA ARG A 773 40.79 -1.96 4.91
C ARG A 773 40.25 -0.74 5.67
N LEU A 774 39.46 0.06 4.98
CA LEU A 774 38.90 1.33 5.43
C LEU A 774 37.38 1.29 5.24
N PRO A 775 36.64 0.68 6.18
CA PRO A 775 35.19 0.74 6.16
C PRO A 775 34.71 2.14 6.60
N VAL A 776 33.84 2.75 5.80
CA VAL A 776 33.29 4.08 6.01
C VAL A 776 31.78 3.99 6.15
N LEU A 777 31.25 4.53 7.24
CA LEU A 777 29.82 4.76 7.41
C LEU A 777 29.51 6.21 7.05
N LEU A 778 28.82 6.41 5.93
CA LEU A 778 28.36 7.74 5.50
C LEU A 778 26.96 8.00 6.05
N ILE A 779 26.84 9.02 6.90
CA ILE A 779 25.56 9.50 7.43
C ILE A 779 25.16 10.76 6.66
N GLU A 780 24.05 10.68 5.92
CA GLU A 780 23.56 11.76 5.06
C GLU A 780 22.38 12.51 5.69
N PHE A 781 22.51 13.84 5.77
CA PHE A 781 21.48 14.77 6.20
C PHE A 781 20.79 15.39 5.00
N SER A 782 19.53 15.78 5.19
CA SER A 782 18.77 16.57 4.22
C SER A 782 19.12 18.06 4.39
N GLN A 783 19.19 18.81 3.29
CA GLN A 783 19.48 20.26 3.32
C GLN A 783 18.48 21.05 4.17
N ASP A 784 17.24 20.59 4.22
CA ASP A 784 16.14 21.23 4.96
C ASP A 784 16.17 20.96 6.47
N LYS A 785 17.17 20.22 6.96
CA LYS A 785 17.27 19.80 8.37
C LYS A 785 18.48 20.43 9.04
N SER A 786 18.36 20.67 10.35
CA SER A 786 19.50 21.00 11.17
C SER A 786 20.55 19.88 11.10
N PHE A 787 21.81 20.27 10.98
CA PHE A 787 22.93 19.34 10.99
C PHE A 787 23.23 18.88 12.43
N SER A 788 22.26 18.21 13.04
CA SER A 788 22.39 17.59 14.36
C SER A 788 21.53 16.34 14.43
N LEU A 789 22.01 15.32 15.13
CA LEU A 789 21.22 14.11 15.43
C LEU A 789 20.18 14.35 16.52
N GLN A 790 20.49 15.21 17.48
CA GLN A 790 19.62 15.52 18.62
C GLN A 790 19.73 16.99 18.99
N SER A 791 18.67 17.53 19.59
CA SER A 791 18.73 18.87 20.17
C SER A 791 19.59 18.84 21.43
N ALA A 792 20.33 19.92 21.72
CA ALA A 792 21.17 20.00 22.93
C ALA A 792 20.37 19.73 24.22
N ASN A 793 19.08 20.07 24.23
CA ASN A 793 18.18 19.87 25.37
C ASN A 793 17.69 18.41 25.54
N GLU A 794 17.87 17.55 24.53
CA GLU A 794 17.47 16.14 24.56
C GLU A 794 18.63 15.22 24.96
N VAL A 795 19.86 15.76 24.96
CA VAL A 795 21.04 15.08 25.50
C VAL A 795 21.00 15.28 27.02
N GLY A 796 20.40 14.33 27.73
CA GLY A 796 20.47 14.31 29.19
C GLY A 796 21.89 14.08 29.68
N ASP A 797 22.17 14.49 30.92
CA ASP A 797 23.48 14.26 31.57
C ASP A 797 23.78 12.76 31.76
N ASP A 798 22.74 11.92 31.78
CA ASP A 798 22.84 10.47 31.95
C ASP A 798 23.07 9.72 30.63
N ILE A 799 23.98 8.74 30.66
CA ILE A 799 24.24 7.84 29.53
C ILE A 799 23.13 6.78 29.45
N VAL A 800 22.12 7.04 28.62
CA VAL A 800 21.00 6.12 28.41
C VAL A 800 21.31 5.17 27.23
N PRO A 801 21.28 3.82 27.40
CA PRO A 801 21.55 2.85 26.33
C PRO A 801 20.60 2.94 25.12
N ALA A 802 19.42 3.52 25.32
CA ALA A 802 18.45 3.78 24.26
C ALA A 802 18.86 4.95 23.35
N ASN A 803 19.77 5.82 23.79
CA ASN A 803 20.19 6.99 23.06
C ASN A 803 21.06 6.60 21.84
N ILE A 804 20.80 7.24 20.69
CA ILE A 804 21.56 7.05 19.45
C ILE A 804 23.04 7.38 19.63
N VAL A 805 23.35 8.43 20.41
CA VAL A 805 24.73 8.85 20.68
C VAL A 805 25.47 7.74 21.41
N SER A 806 24.87 7.18 22.46
CA SER A 806 25.44 6.05 23.22
C SER A 806 25.64 4.81 22.35
N LYS A 807 24.67 4.49 21.48
CA LYS A 807 24.78 3.37 20.53
C LYS A 807 25.89 3.60 19.48
N MET A 808 26.06 4.82 19.02
CA MET A 808 27.10 5.18 18.06
C MET A 808 28.49 5.13 18.69
N SER A 809 28.63 5.64 19.91
CA SER A 809 29.87 5.50 20.70
C SER A 809 30.23 4.03 20.90
N LEU A 810 29.25 3.19 21.22
CA LEU A 810 29.46 1.74 21.35
C LEU A 810 29.90 1.08 20.03
N LEU A 811 29.32 1.51 18.90
CA LEU A 811 29.68 1.01 17.56
C LEU A 811 31.15 1.36 17.23
N VAL A 812 31.58 2.59 17.47
CA VAL A 812 32.96 3.04 17.22
C VAL A 812 33.95 2.35 18.15
N LEU A 813 33.56 2.12 19.41
CA LEU A 813 34.39 1.40 20.37
C LEU A 813 34.62 -0.06 19.95
N HIS A 814 33.59 -0.71 19.41
CA HIS A 814 33.67 -2.09 18.96
C HIS A 814 34.44 -2.24 17.63
N PHE A 815 34.27 -1.28 16.71
CA PHE A 815 34.91 -1.29 15.39
C PHE A 815 35.88 -0.10 15.24
N PRO A 816 37.11 -0.16 15.78
CA PRO A 816 38.04 0.97 15.79
C PRO A 816 38.53 1.39 14.38
N ARG A 817 38.37 0.52 13.38
CA ARG A 817 38.70 0.79 11.98
C ARG A 817 37.57 1.50 11.21
N LEU A 818 36.35 1.48 11.75
CA LEU A 818 35.19 2.12 11.13
C LEU A 818 35.34 3.64 11.21
N ARG A 819 35.28 4.30 10.06
CA ARG A 819 35.29 5.76 9.98
C ARG A 819 33.87 6.25 9.72
N ILE A 820 33.41 7.22 10.51
CA ILE A 820 32.10 7.83 10.31
C ILE A 820 32.29 9.15 9.61
N VAL A 821 31.60 9.35 8.50
CA VAL A 821 31.60 10.61 7.76
C VAL A 821 30.19 11.18 7.69
N TRP A 822 30.08 12.48 7.91
CA TRP A 822 28.83 13.20 8.00
C TRP A 822 28.71 14.13 6.80
N SER A 823 27.62 14.01 6.06
CA SER A 823 27.36 14.88 4.91
C SER A 823 26.09 15.69 5.10
N ARG A 824 26.15 16.99 4.81
CA ARG A 824 25.01 17.91 4.92
C ARG A 824 24.04 17.81 3.72
N SER A 825 24.50 17.27 2.60
CA SER A 825 23.69 17.18 1.37
C SER A 825 24.27 16.19 0.36
N LEU A 826 23.46 15.78 -0.61
CA LEU A 826 23.90 14.91 -1.72
C LEU A 826 25.09 15.50 -2.51
N HIS A 827 25.09 16.80 -2.75
CA HIS A 827 26.18 17.48 -3.46
C HIS A 827 27.47 17.50 -2.64
N ALA A 828 27.36 17.76 -1.33
CA ALA A 828 28.51 17.68 -0.43
C ALA A 828 29.05 16.25 -0.31
N THR A 829 28.18 15.22 -0.36
CA THR A 829 28.60 13.82 -0.43
C THR A 829 29.42 13.54 -1.68
N ALA A 830 29.01 14.09 -2.83
CA ALA A 830 29.74 13.90 -4.08
C ALA A 830 31.11 14.59 -4.05
N GLU A 831 31.22 15.80 -3.51
CA GLU A 831 32.49 16.48 -3.28
C GLU A 831 33.39 15.71 -2.29
N LEU A 832 32.81 15.17 -1.22
CA LEU A 832 33.52 14.30 -0.28
C LEU A 832 34.06 13.04 -0.98
N PHE A 833 33.27 12.39 -1.83
CA PHE A 833 33.74 11.23 -2.58
C PHE A 833 34.88 11.60 -3.53
N ALA A 834 34.85 12.80 -4.13
CA ALA A 834 35.94 13.29 -4.96
C ALA A 834 37.22 13.46 -4.15
N THR A 835 37.13 14.13 -2.99
CA THR A 835 38.28 14.39 -2.13
C THR A 835 38.87 13.12 -1.53
N LEU A 836 38.05 12.17 -1.09
CA LEU A 836 38.50 10.86 -0.59
C LEU A 836 39.21 10.05 -1.67
N LYS A 837 38.85 10.24 -2.93
CA LYS A 837 39.36 9.47 -4.06
C LYS A 837 40.58 10.08 -4.76
N ALA A 838 40.83 11.39 -4.60
CA ALA A 838 41.88 12.12 -5.33
C ALA A 838 43.30 11.53 -5.24
N ASN A 839 43.63 10.80 -4.16
CA ASN A 839 44.95 10.17 -3.94
C ASN A 839 44.86 8.64 -3.76
N GLN A 840 43.83 8.00 -4.31
CA GLN A 840 43.56 6.58 -4.14
C GLN A 840 43.56 5.83 -5.47
N ASP A 841 43.84 4.53 -5.41
CA ASP A 841 43.75 3.67 -6.58
C ASP A 841 42.30 3.51 -7.06
N GLU A 842 42.14 3.29 -8.36
CA GLU A 842 40.84 3.04 -8.97
C GLU A 842 40.31 1.65 -8.56
N PRO A 843 39.02 1.52 -8.20
CA PRO A 843 38.42 0.26 -7.82
C PRO A 843 38.22 -0.64 -9.04
N ASP A 844 38.41 -1.95 -8.85
CA ASP A 844 38.12 -2.97 -9.86
C ASP A 844 36.75 -3.61 -9.58
N ALA A 845 35.87 -3.60 -10.59
CA ALA A 845 34.52 -4.13 -10.52
C ALA A 845 34.52 -5.65 -10.26
N GLU A 846 35.39 -6.42 -10.91
CA GLU A 846 35.40 -7.88 -10.76
C GLU A 846 35.86 -8.32 -9.37
N ARG A 847 36.80 -7.57 -8.79
CA ARG A 847 37.25 -7.80 -7.42
C ARG A 847 36.12 -7.48 -6.44
N ALA A 848 35.45 -6.34 -6.62
CA ALA A 848 34.35 -5.93 -5.75
C ALA A 848 33.17 -6.93 -5.77
N MET A 849 32.87 -7.57 -6.91
CA MET A 849 31.87 -8.63 -7.02
C MET A 849 32.21 -9.88 -6.22
N ARG A 850 33.49 -10.27 -6.20
CA ARG A 850 33.97 -11.49 -5.53
C ARG A 850 34.06 -11.33 -4.01
N VAL A 851 34.17 -10.10 -3.51
CA VAL A 851 34.27 -9.82 -2.07
C VAL A 851 32.96 -10.18 -1.37
N GLY A 852 33.03 -11.13 -0.43
CA GLY A 852 31.88 -11.60 0.35
C GLY A 852 31.13 -12.79 -0.27
N VAL A 853 31.47 -13.18 -1.50
CA VAL A 853 31.00 -14.42 -2.13
C VAL A 853 31.98 -15.55 -1.75
N PRO A 854 31.51 -16.68 -1.19
CA PRO A 854 32.37 -17.82 -0.93
C PRO A 854 32.97 -18.34 -2.25
N THR A 855 34.31 -18.35 -2.38
CA THR A 855 35.01 -18.86 -3.56
C THR A 855 35.06 -20.40 -3.54
N GLU A 856 34.91 -21.05 -4.70
CA GLU A 856 35.00 -22.52 -4.85
C GLU A 856 36.36 -23.13 -4.43
N ASP A 857 37.46 -22.36 -4.46
CA ASP A 857 38.81 -22.86 -4.10
C ASP A 857 39.12 -22.79 -2.58
N GLY A 858 38.08 -22.86 -1.76
CA GLY A 858 38.16 -22.95 -0.30
C GLY A 858 37.15 -23.94 0.23
N LEU A 859 37.23 -25.20 -0.22
CA LEU A 859 36.48 -26.35 0.30
C LEU A 859 36.69 -26.48 1.82
N ILE A 860 35.84 -25.81 2.58
CA ILE A 860 35.28 -26.38 3.81
C ILE A 860 34.04 -27.12 3.32
N GLU A 861 34.02 -28.45 3.43
CA GLU A 861 32.83 -29.24 3.15
C GLU A 861 31.63 -28.62 3.90
N GLY A 862 30.63 -28.14 3.15
CA GLY A 862 29.34 -27.73 3.71
C GLY A 862 28.89 -26.28 3.55
N ASP A 863 29.38 -25.49 2.58
CA ASP A 863 28.77 -24.18 2.28
C ASP A 863 28.53 -23.93 0.79
N VAL A 864 27.49 -24.59 0.25
CA VAL A 864 26.87 -24.26 -1.04
C VAL A 864 25.68 -23.35 -0.76
N ARG A 865 25.86 -22.02 -0.88
CA ARG A 865 24.78 -21.01 -0.73
C ARG A 865 24.23 -20.49 -2.05
N ALA A 866 24.32 -21.26 -3.13
CA ALA A 866 23.75 -20.88 -4.41
C ALA A 866 23.19 -22.08 -5.18
N GLU A 867 22.13 -22.70 -4.66
CA GLU A 867 21.21 -23.46 -5.49
C GLU A 867 19.77 -23.09 -5.11
N ASN A 868 19.00 -22.59 -6.07
CA ASN A 868 17.54 -22.61 -6.27
C ASN A 868 16.53 -22.62 -5.08
N TYR A 869 16.90 -22.26 -3.85
CA TYR A 869 15.96 -22.21 -2.73
C TYR A 869 15.37 -20.81 -2.54
N ASN A 870 14.10 -20.75 -2.14
CA ASN A 870 13.42 -19.51 -1.77
C ASN A 870 14.10 -18.89 -0.54
N THR A 871 14.94 -17.87 -0.76
CA THR A 871 15.70 -17.17 0.28
C THR A 871 14.82 -16.65 1.43
N THR A 872 13.57 -16.28 1.12
CA THR A 872 12.60 -15.78 2.12
C THR A 872 12.13 -16.91 3.04
N ALA A 873 11.90 -18.11 2.49
CA ALA A 873 11.52 -19.28 3.28
C ALA A 873 12.68 -19.73 4.20
N VAL A 874 13.93 -19.68 3.70
CA VAL A 874 15.12 -19.99 4.49
C VAL A 874 15.30 -18.99 5.64
N GLU A 875 15.14 -17.70 5.37
CA GLU A 875 15.27 -16.66 6.39
C GLU A 875 14.14 -16.75 7.44
N MET A 876 12.93 -17.12 7.03
CA MET A 876 11.81 -17.39 7.95
C MET A 876 12.08 -18.62 8.82
N LEU A 877 12.57 -19.72 8.23
CA LEU A 877 12.90 -20.95 8.94
C LEU A 877 13.97 -20.70 10.02
N ARG A 878 15.03 -19.94 9.69
CA ARG A 878 16.10 -19.57 10.65
C ARG A 878 15.63 -18.70 11.82
N ARG A 879 14.48 -18.03 11.69
CA ARG A 879 13.88 -17.24 12.78
C ARG A 879 13.00 -18.07 13.71
N LEU A 880 12.69 -19.32 13.35
CA LEU A 880 11.85 -20.17 14.18
C LEU A 880 12.64 -20.72 15.39
N PRO A 881 12.00 -20.79 16.57
CA PRO A 881 12.66 -21.27 17.77
C PRO A 881 13.08 -22.74 17.62
N GLY A 882 14.33 -23.05 17.99
CA GLY A 882 14.90 -24.40 17.86
C GLY A 882 15.54 -24.69 16.50
N VAL A 883 15.35 -23.84 15.50
CA VAL A 883 16.10 -23.94 14.23
C VAL A 883 17.47 -23.29 14.40
N THR A 884 18.50 -23.99 13.95
CA THR A 884 19.91 -23.64 14.03
C THR A 884 20.56 -23.84 12.66
N ASP A 885 21.75 -23.28 12.45
CA ASP A 885 22.50 -23.47 11.19
C ASP A 885 22.87 -24.93 10.92
N ALA A 886 22.82 -25.82 11.92
CA ALA A 886 23.09 -27.24 11.74
C ALA A 886 21.86 -28.05 11.26
N ASN A 887 20.64 -27.66 11.64
CA ASN A 887 19.43 -28.46 11.40
C ASN A 887 18.48 -27.86 10.34
N TYR A 888 18.64 -26.61 9.92
CA TYR A 888 17.72 -26.02 8.94
C TYR A 888 17.77 -26.72 7.57
N ARG A 889 18.92 -27.30 7.19
CA ARG A 889 19.08 -28.05 5.93
C ARG A 889 18.33 -29.36 5.96
N THR A 890 18.46 -30.14 7.03
CA THR A 890 17.73 -31.41 7.20
C THR A 890 16.21 -31.18 7.24
N ILE A 891 15.76 -30.08 7.82
CA ILE A 891 14.33 -29.68 7.80
C ILE A 891 13.88 -29.33 6.37
N MET A 892 14.73 -28.66 5.59
CA MET A 892 14.44 -28.25 4.21
C MET A 892 14.40 -29.44 3.25
N ASP A 893 15.30 -30.40 3.44
CA ASP A 893 15.32 -31.64 2.66
C ASP A 893 14.12 -32.55 3.03
N GLY A 894 13.67 -32.48 4.30
CA GLY A 894 12.55 -33.25 4.81
C GLY A 894 11.16 -32.65 4.56
N CYS A 895 11.03 -31.35 4.29
CA CYS A 895 9.74 -30.65 4.14
C CYS A 895 9.66 -29.90 2.82
N LYS A 896 8.60 -30.12 2.03
CA LYS A 896 8.39 -29.40 0.77
C LYS A 896 7.85 -27.98 0.99
N SER A 897 7.20 -27.74 2.13
CA SER A 897 6.63 -26.42 2.47
C SER A 897 6.64 -26.14 3.97
N LEU A 898 6.58 -24.86 4.35
CA LEU A 898 6.41 -24.43 5.75
C LEU A 898 5.05 -24.84 6.32
N ALA A 899 4.02 -25.01 5.48
CA ALA A 899 2.72 -25.51 5.91
C ALA A 899 2.80 -26.98 6.35
N GLU A 900 3.54 -27.81 5.60
CA GLU A 900 3.81 -29.19 5.96
C GLU A 900 4.58 -29.30 7.29
N LEU A 901 5.59 -28.43 7.49
CA LEU A 901 6.32 -28.33 8.76
C LEU A 901 5.39 -28.01 9.95
N SER A 902 4.33 -27.23 9.74
CA SER A 902 3.37 -26.89 10.81
C SER A 902 2.48 -28.06 11.23
N ILE A 903 2.14 -28.95 10.28
CA ILE A 903 1.21 -30.07 10.49
C ILE A 903 1.96 -31.34 10.94
N MET A 904 3.27 -31.42 10.66
CA MET A 904 4.11 -32.60 10.93
C MET A 904 4.03 -33.07 12.39
N PRO A 905 3.94 -34.41 12.64
CA PRO A 905 3.93 -34.96 13.99
C PRO A 905 5.28 -34.76 14.70
N PHE A 906 5.21 -34.64 16.03
CA PHE A 906 6.37 -34.36 16.89
C PHE A 906 7.55 -35.34 16.73
N GLU A 907 7.27 -36.60 16.43
CA GLU A 907 8.29 -37.65 16.28
C GLU A 907 9.16 -37.42 15.03
N GLN A 908 8.52 -37.14 13.89
CA GLN A 908 9.22 -36.82 12.64
C GLN A 908 9.96 -35.48 12.76
N LEU A 909 9.39 -34.51 13.47
CA LEU A 909 10.05 -33.23 13.74
C LEU A 909 11.32 -33.42 14.58
N ALA A 910 11.29 -34.31 15.59
CA ALA A 910 12.45 -34.59 16.43
C ALA A 910 13.58 -35.31 15.67
N GLU A 911 13.23 -36.15 14.70
CA GLU A 911 14.17 -36.80 13.78
C GLU A 911 14.84 -35.78 12.86
N LEU A 912 14.06 -34.93 12.18
CA LEU A 912 14.57 -33.91 11.25
C LEU A 912 15.40 -32.83 11.94
N MET A 913 15.04 -32.44 13.17
CA MET A 913 15.76 -31.39 13.90
C MET A 913 16.99 -31.89 14.67
N GLY A 914 17.27 -33.19 14.64
CA GLY A 914 18.42 -33.80 15.33
C GLY A 914 18.31 -33.78 16.86
N GLY A 915 17.09 -33.64 17.40
CA GLY A 915 16.90 -33.56 18.85
C GLY A 915 15.48 -33.26 19.31
N GLN A 916 15.10 -33.88 20.42
CA GLN A 916 13.78 -33.74 21.07
C GLN A 916 13.51 -32.34 21.64
N ARG A 917 14.57 -31.62 22.06
CA ARG A 917 14.45 -30.29 22.67
C ARG A 917 14.16 -29.19 21.64
N PRO A 918 14.90 -29.08 20.53
CA PRO A 918 14.56 -28.19 19.42
C PRO A 918 13.15 -28.42 18.86
N ALA A 919 12.77 -29.69 18.63
CA ALA A 919 11.44 -30.04 18.14
C ALA A 919 10.33 -29.65 19.12
N ARG A 920 10.56 -29.79 20.43
CA ARG A 920 9.59 -29.35 21.43
C ARG A 920 9.43 -27.84 21.44
N MET A 921 10.52 -27.08 21.35
CA MET A 921 10.45 -25.62 21.28
C MET A 921 9.69 -25.13 20.04
N LEU A 922 9.93 -25.75 18.89
CA LEU A 922 9.23 -25.42 17.66
C LEU A 922 7.75 -25.80 17.75
N ARG A 923 7.44 -27.00 18.26
CA ARG A 923 6.06 -27.46 18.41
C ARG A 923 5.27 -26.63 19.42
N ASP A 924 5.88 -26.31 20.56
CA ASP A 924 5.29 -25.44 21.57
C ASP A 924 5.00 -24.04 21.00
N PHE A 925 5.85 -23.54 20.08
CA PHE A 925 5.63 -22.26 19.40
C PHE A 925 4.51 -22.33 18.35
N LEU A 926 4.44 -23.40 17.55
CA LEU A 926 3.42 -23.57 16.52
C LEU A 926 2.03 -23.85 17.12
N ASP A 927 1.99 -24.67 18.19
CA ASP A 927 0.76 -25.00 18.91
C ASP A 927 0.39 -23.93 19.95
N ALA A 928 1.25 -22.91 20.15
CA ALA A 928 0.95 -21.79 21.03
C ALA A 928 -0.27 -21.03 20.50
N LYS A 929 -1.37 -21.10 21.24
CA LYS A 929 -2.51 -20.22 21.02
C LYS A 929 -2.08 -18.79 21.30
N PHE A 930 -2.39 -17.87 20.40
CA PHE A 930 -2.05 -16.46 20.57
C PHE A 930 -2.59 -15.96 21.92
N PRO A 931 -1.73 -15.49 22.84
CA PRO A 931 -2.20 -14.96 24.11
C PRO A 931 -2.85 -13.60 23.83
N THR A 932 -4.16 -13.57 23.63
CA THR A 932 -4.91 -12.31 23.65
C THR A 932 -4.98 -11.83 25.10
N LEU A 933 -4.38 -10.66 25.35
CA LEU A 933 -4.48 -9.87 26.58
C LEU A 933 -5.92 -9.45 26.90
#